data_AF-A0AAV4FCH4-F1
#
_entry.id   AF-A0AAV4FCH4-F1
#
_cell.length_a   1.000
_cell.length_b   1.000
_cell.length_c   1.000
_cell.angle_alpha   90.00
_cell.angle_beta   90.00
_cell.angle_gamma   90.00
#
_symmetry.space_group_name_H-M   'P 1'
#
loop_
_entity.id
_entity.type
_entity.pdbx_description
1 polymer ?
#
loop_
_entity_poly.entity_id
_entity_poly.type
_entity_poly.pdbx_seq_one_letter_code
_entity_poly.pdbx_strand_id
1 'polypeptide(L)'
;MSDCMKEVCRLLGIKQKATTPYHPMCNGLVGRFNATLKTYLRRLCSEQPRQRHRYINPLLFAFREMPQESTHFAPFELLYGRTVRGPMHILRELWTKDIEEPEVKTSYEYVLNLRDRLDNTLKIAREELEKAQGRQKHFYDRTAKCRKVSVGEKVLVLLLTTSKKFLMQWKGSFEVMAMVGVNDYRINMGGKVKIFHGNLLKGYIARDQDIHQAAVGEGPATSSSATSAASLTVIEDIEGEHFNDSDCETLPELCGWGSNETVNDLQYGDQLTPDQQRQLEEIASSFSSIFSDRPGTVSTEEHRIELTSSTPVRQRPYPVPYAMRQTLRDELKKIEDLKIIRKSSSPYSSPVVVVKKKDGSNSVCIDYRRLNKNTTFDPQPMITPADVFQGMEKNQYFSKLDLSKGYWQIPVRKEDIPKTAFVTMDCHYEFLRMSFGMMNSGATLTRVVKKLLCGMNNVVDYIDDLLVHTETWEAHVETLAELFRRLREANFTVRPVKCVLGSSTIDFVGHRLGQGTISLQDENVEKVRNAPRPKTKKEVRAFLGLVGYYKEFVPNFAAICAPLSDLVRKGQPNTVNWSDSQEKAYNSLKFAVTSKPILQLPDINKRFILRTDTSGRGLGQFSCRRVMACYFPLLTPARN
;
A
#
# COMPACT_ATOMS: atom_id res chain seq x y z
N MET A 1 -3.24 -22.45 -17.21
CA MET A 1 -2.59 -21.63 -18.25
C MET A 1 -3.61 -21.40 -19.34
N SER A 2 -3.75 -20.17 -19.85
CA SER A 2 -4.69 -19.87 -20.93
C SER A 2 -4.24 -20.54 -22.23
N ASP A 3 -5.18 -20.86 -23.11
CA ASP A 3 -4.88 -21.57 -24.35
C ASP A 3 -4.02 -20.74 -25.31
N CYS A 4 -4.12 -19.42 -25.23
CA CYS A 4 -3.23 -18.48 -25.92
C CYS A 4 -1.74 -18.74 -25.61
N MET A 5 -1.38 -18.96 -24.34
CA MET A 5 0.02 -19.17 -23.94
C MET A 5 0.56 -20.53 -24.39
N LYS A 6 -0.30 -21.55 -24.51
CA LYS A 6 0.10 -22.85 -25.05
C LYS A 6 0.43 -22.73 -26.55
N GLU A 7 -0.38 -21.97 -27.29
CA GLU A 7 -0.19 -21.78 -28.73
C GLU A 7 1.08 -20.97 -29.04
N VAL A 8 1.36 -19.92 -28.24
CA VAL A 8 2.62 -19.17 -28.34
C VAL A 8 3.84 -20.08 -28.12
N CYS A 9 3.79 -20.96 -27.12
CA CYS A 9 4.90 -21.88 -26.88
C CYS A 9 5.09 -22.91 -28.00
N ARG A 10 3.98 -23.35 -28.63
CA ARG A 10 4.01 -24.23 -29.80
C ARG A 10 4.69 -23.56 -30.99
N LEU A 11 4.30 -22.32 -31.31
CA LEU A 11 4.85 -21.54 -32.43
C LEU A 11 6.35 -21.24 -32.25
N LEU A 12 6.78 -21.00 -31.02
CA LEU A 12 8.19 -20.72 -30.71
C LEU A 12 9.04 -21.99 -30.48
N GLY A 13 8.47 -23.19 -30.64
CA GLY A 13 9.17 -24.46 -30.37
C GLY A 13 9.59 -24.65 -28.92
N ILE A 14 8.98 -23.92 -27.98
CA ILE A 14 9.35 -23.92 -26.56
C ILE A 14 8.69 -25.12 -25.86
N LYS A 15 9.50 -26.11 -25.51
CA LYS A 15 9.08 -27.25 -24.67
C LYS A 15 9.05 -26.85 -23.20
N GLN A 16 7.87 -26.65 -22.65
CA GLN A 16 7.70 -26.39 -21.22
C GLN A 16 7.83 -27.68 -20.41
N LYS A 17 8.67 -27.67 -19.38
CA LYS A 17 8.77 -28.74 -18.39
C LYS A 17 8.20 -28.24 -17.05
N ALA A 18 7.11 -28.84 -16.60
CA ALA A 18 6.52 -28.52 -15.30
C ALA A 18 7.29 -29.24 -14.18
N THR A 19 7.53 -28.54 -13.07
CA THR A 19 8.14 -29.10 -11.86
C THR A 19 7.14 -29.07 -10.72
N THR A 20 7.26 -29.99 -9.76
CA THR A 20 6.37 -30.01 -8.61
C THR A 20 6.52 -28.75 -7.76
N PRO A 21 5.41 -28.17 -7.25
CA PRO A 21 5.46 -27.00 -6.38
C PRO A 21 6.39 -27.21 -5.19
N TYR A 22 7.14 -26.15 -4.82
CA TYR A 22 8.08 -26.15 -3.70
C TYR A 22 9.25 -27.15 -3.81
N HIS A 23 9.58 -27.59 -5.03
CA HIS A 23 10.78 -28.38 -5.31
C HIS A 23 11.82 -27.59 -6.15
N PRO A 24 12.39 -26.48 -5.60
CA PRO A 24 13.30 -25.60 -6.33
C PRO A 24 14.60 -26.28 -6.77
N MET A 25 14.92 -27.46 -6.22
CA MET A 25 16.07 -28.28 -6.65
C MET A 25 15.98 -28.68 -8.13
N CYS A 26 14.77 -28.71 -8.72
CA CYS A 26 14.59 -28.93 -10.16
C CYS A 26 15.11 -27.75 -11.02
N ASN A 27 15.27 -26.56 -10.43
CA ASN A 27 15.91 -25.38 -11.06
C ASN A 27 17.34 -25.17 -10.51
N GLY A 28 18.07 -26.26 -10.28
CA GLY A 28 19.37 -26.25 -9.61
C GLY A 28 20.42 -25.35 -10.25
N LEU A 29 20.43 -25.21 -11.58
CA LEU A 29 21.38 -24.35 -12.30
C LEU A 29 21.20 -22.87 -11.97
N VAL A 30 19.97 -22.36 -12.00
CA VAL A 30 19.65 -20.97 -11.64
C VAL A 30 19.87 -20.73 -10.15
N GLY A 31 19.55 -21.72 -9.31
CA GLY A 31 19.80 -21.68 -7.87
C GLY A 31 21.29 -21.59 -7.54
N ARG A 32 22.12 -22.42 -8.17
CA ARG A 32 23.59 -22.43 -8.04
C ARG A 32 24.20 -21.13 -8.51
N PHE A 33 23.82 -20.63 -9.69
CA PHE A 33 24.30 -19.34 -10.21
C PHE A 33 24.00 -18.19 -9.23
N ASN A 34 22.76 -18.10 -8.76
CA ASN A 34 22.36 -17.08 -7.81
C ASN A 34 23.09 -17.20 -6.47
N ALA A 35 23.42 -18.42 -6.02
CA ALA A 35 24.22 -18.64 -4.82
C ALA A 35 25.66 -18.12 -5.02
N THR A 36 26.31 -18.47 -6.13
CA THR A 36 27.67 -18.00 -6.46
C THR A 36 27.74 -16.48 -6.55
N LEU A 37 26.81 -15.86 -7.28
CA LEU A 37 26.75 -14.40 -7.42
C LEU A 37 26.52 -13.70 -6.08
N LYS A 38 25.67 -14.26 -5.21
CA LYS A 38 25.46 -13.75 -3.84
C LYS A 38 26.72 -13.83 -3.00
N THR A 39 27.51 -14.90 -3.13
CA THR A 39 28.78 -15.04 -2.42
C THR A 39 29.78 -13.98 -2.87
N TYR A 40 29.91 -13.76 -4.18
CA TYR A 40 30.79 -12.71 -4.72
C TYR A 40 30.36 -11.32 -4.28
N LEU A 41 29.05 -11.02 -4.38
CA LEU A 41 28.50 -9.76 -3.90
C LEU A 41 28.70 -9.58 -2.40
N ARG A 42 28.55 -10.64 -1.58
CA ARG A 42 28.77 -10.55 -0.13
C ARG A 42 30.20 -10.15 0.20
N ARG A 43 31.19 -10.68 -0.53
CA ARG A 43 32.61 -10.35 -0.33
C ARG A 43 32.98 -8.95 -0.79
N LEU A 44 32.45 -8.48 -1.92
CA LEU A 44 32.72 -7.10 -2.38
C LEU A 44 31.90 -6.06 -1.59
N CYS A 45 30.69 -6.42 -1.16
CA CYS A 45 29.85 -5.53 -0.36
C CYS A 45 30.29 -5.44 1.11
N SER A 46 31.20 -6.29 1.61
CA SER A 46 31.75 -6.12 2.95
C SER A 46 32.67 -4.89 3.06
N GLU A 47 33.28 -4.47 1.95
CA GLU A 47 34.13 -3.27 1.91
C GLU A 47 33.29 -2.00 1.73
N GLN A 48 32.33 -2.00 0.79
CA GLN A 48 31.44 -0.84 0.56
C GLN A 48 29.99 -1.26 0.23
N PRO A 49 29.14 -1.48 1.25
CA PRO A 49 27.77 -1.98 1.05
C PRO A 49 26.87 -1.05 0.22
N ARG A 50 27.14 0.25 0.23
CA ARG A 50 26.32 1.30 -0.42
C ARG A 50 26.48 1.35 -1.94
N GLN A 51 27.54 0.76 -2.51
CA GLN A 51 27.85 0.79 -3.95
C GLN A 51 27.56 -0.52 -4.68
N ARG A 52 26.78 -1.44 -4.08
CA ARG A 52 26.48 -2.78 -4.64
C ARG A 52 26.10 -2.82 -6.14
N HIS A 53 25.40 -1.79 -6.62
CA HIS A 53 24.95 -1.69 -8.02
C HIS A 53 26.12 -1.50 -9.00
N ARG A 54 27.21 -0.84 -8.58
CA ARG A 54 28.41 -0.65 -9.39
C ARG A 54 29.22 -1.94 -9.56
N TYR A 55 29.15 -2.84 -8.57
CA TYR A 55 29.88 -4.12 -8.61
C TYR A 55 29.22 -5.19 -9.48
N ILE A 56 27.94 -5.03 -9.84
CA ILE A 56 27.21 -6.04 -10.63
C ILE A 56 27.84 -6.25 -12.00
N ASN A 57 28.11 -5.16 -12.76
CA ASN A 57 28.66 -5.28 -14.10
C ASN A 57 30.09 -5.89 -14.12
N PRO A 58 31.04 -5.44 -13.27
CA PRO A 58 32.35 -6.08 -13.15
C PRO A 58 32.27 -7.53 -12.69
N LEU A 59 31.37 -7.88 -11.76
CA LEU A 59 31.20 -9.26 -11.29
C LEU A 59 30.62 -10.18 -12.38
N LEU A 60 29.65 -9.69 -13.16
CA LEU A 60 29.11 -10.44 -14.28
C LEU A 60 30.17 -10.64 -15.36
N PHE A 61 31.04 -9.66 -15.59
CA PHE A 61 32.19 -9.80 -16.48
C PHE A 61 33.15 -10.87 -15.97
N ALA A 62 33.58 -10.78 -14.71
CA ALA A 62 34.46 -11.77 -14.09
C ALA A 62 33.86 -13.19 -14.12
N PHE A 63 32.56 -13.33 -13.84
CA PHE A 63 31.88 -14.63 -13.93
C PHE A 63 31.87 -15.22 -15.35
N ARG A 64 31.76 -14.37 -16.38
CA ARG A 64 31.75 -14.78 -17.79
C ARG A 64 33.15 -15.11 -18.31
N GLU A 65 34.18 -14.51 -17.73
CA GLU A 65 35.60 -14.73 -18.06
C GLU A 65 36.16 -15.99 -17.38
N MET A 66 35.71 -16.32 -16.16
CA MET A 66 36.27 -17.43 -15.39
C MET A 66 35.71 -18.80 -15.84
N PRO A 67 36.58 -19.81 -16.03
CA PRO A 67 36.17 -21.19 -16.26
C PRO A 67 35.31 -21.74 -15.11
N GLN A 68 34.21 -22.43 -15.45
CA GLN A 68 33.35 -23.07 -14.46
C GLN A 68 33.79 -24.51 -14.21
N GLU A 69 33.82 -24.95 -12.95
CA GLU A 69 34.25 -26.30 -12.56
C GLU A 69 33.44 -27.41 -13.25
N SER A 70 32.16 -27.17 -13.54
CA SER A 70 31.29 -28.16 -14.17
C SER A 70 31.49 -28.30 -15.68
N THR A 71 32.01 -27.28 -16.36
CA THR A 71 32.17 -27.26 -17.82
C THR A 71 33.62 -27.12 -18.26
N HIS A 72 34.54 -26.80 -17.34
CA HIS A 72 35.96 -26.44 -17.57
C HIS A 72 36.24 -25.27 -18.52
N PHE A 73 35.22 -24.78 -19.23
CA PHE A 73 35.28 -23.59 -20.09
C PHE A 73 34.58 -22.39 -19.45
N ALA A 74 35.00 -21.19 -19.88
CA ALA A 74 34.34 -19.95 -19.51
C ALA A 74 33.00 -19.80 -20.26
N PRO A 75 31.94 -19.23 -19.63
CA PRO A 75 30.67 -19.02 -20.31
C PRO A 75 30.78 -18.18 -21.59
N PHE A 76 31.71 -17.20 -21.62
CA PHE A 76 31.95 -16.40 -22.82
C PHE A 76 32.57 -17.21 -23.96
N GLU A 77 33.49 -18.13 -23.64
CA GLU A 77 34.17 -18.98 -24.62
C GLU A 77 33.19 -19.96 -25.28
N LEU A 78 32.25 -20.52 -24.50
CA LEU A 78 31.20 -21.39 -25.03
C LEU A 78 30.21 -20.67 -25.95
N LEU A 79 30.04 -19.35 -25.78
CA LEU A 79 29.10 -18.56 -26.58
C LEU A 79 29.74 -17.97 -27.84
N TYR A 80 30.95 -17.43 -27.72
CA TYR A 80 31.64 -16.70 -28.79
C TYR A 80 32.80 -17.47 -29.40
N GLY A 81 33.12 -18.66 -28.87
CA GLY A 81 34.19 -19.52 -29.38
C GLY A 81 35.56 -18.89 -29.28
N ARG A 82 35.77 -17.89 -28.41
CA ARG A 82 37.04 -17.19 -28.22
C ARG A 82 37.20 -16.79 -26.75
N THR A 83 38.45 -16.62 -26.31
CA THR A 83 38.75 -16.14 -24.96
C THR A 83 38.42 -14.65 -24.83
N VAL A 84 38.03 -14.22 -23.63
CA VAL A 84 37.79 -12.81 -23.33
C VAL A 84 39.13 -12.09 -23.28
N ARG A 85 39.26 -10.96 -23.98
CA ARG A 85 40.37 -10.03 -23.77
C ARG A 85 40.08 -9.16 -22.55
N GLY A 86 40.30 -9.72 -21.36
CA GLY A 86 40.09 -9.04 -20.08
C GLY A 86 41.30 -8.21 -19.63
N PRO A 87 41.17 -7.46 -18.53
CA PRO A 87 42.25 -6.64 -17.99
C PRO A 87 43.55 -7.42 -17.72
N MET A 88 43.44 -8.67 -17.26
CA MET A 88 44.60 -9.55 -17.02
C MET A 88 45.30 -9.96 -18.31
N HIS A 89 44.54 -10.18 -19.38
CA HIS A 89 45.11 -10.52 -20.69
C HIS A 89 45.87 -9.33 -21.28
N ILE A 90 45.30 -8.12 -21.16
CA ILE A 90 45.95 -6.87 -21.57
C ILE A 90 47.21 -6.59 -20.74
N LEU A 91 47.16 -6.80 -19.42
CA LEU A 91 48.33 -6.68 -18.54
C LEU A 91 49.44 -7.66 -18.92
N ARG A 92 49.08 -8.90 -19.27
CA ARG A 92 50.04 -9.90 -19.76
C ARG A 92 50.69 -9.43 -21.06
N GLU A 93 49.91 -9.03 -22.06
CA GLU A 93 50.43 -8.50 -23.34
C GLU A 93 51.38 -7.30 -23.12
N LEU A 94 51.02 -6.38 -22.22
CA LEU A 94 51.85 -5.21 -21.91
C LEU A 94 53.17 -5.58 -21.20
N TRP A 95 53.16 -6.60 -20.35
CA TRP A 95 54.33 -7.02 -19.58
C TRP A 95 55.26 -7.97 -20.34
N THR A 96 54.71 -8.93 -21.09
CA THR A 96 55.53 -9.88 -21.85
C THR A 96 55.90 -9.36 -23.23
N LYS A 97 55.20 -8.35 -23.77
CA LYS A 97 55.31 -7.87 -25.16
C LYS A 97 55.06 -8.95 -26.22
N ASP A 98 54.60 -10.13 -25.81
CA ASP A 98 54.15 -11.19 -26.69
C ASP A 98 52.77 -10.82 -27.22
N ILE A 99 52.75 -10.19 -28.38
CA ILE A 99 51.53 -10.00 -29.16
C ILE A 99 51.37 -11.27 -29.99
N GLU A 100 50.37 -12.09 -29.68
CA GLU A 100 49.95 -13.16 -30.59
C GLU A 100 49.40 -12.48 -31.86
N GLU A 101 50.24 -12.31 -32.89
CA GLU A 101 49.79 -11.83 -34.18
C GLU A 101 48.83 -12.88 -34.77
N PRO A 102 47.56 -12.52 -35.02
CA PRO A 102 46.64 -13.46 -35.62
C PRO A 102 47.14 -13.78 -37.04
N GLU A 103 47.39 -15.07 -37.32
CA GLU A 103 47.60 -15.55 -38.69
C GLU A 103 46.54 -14.91 -39.60
N VAL A 104 46.99 -14.28 -40.69
CA VAL A 104 46.11 -13.60 -41.64
C VAL A 104 45.24 -14.65 -42.33
N LYS A 105 44.08 -14.92 -41.74
CA LYS A 105 43.09 -15.89 -42.24
C LYS A 105 42.08 -15.16 -43.10
N THR A 106 41.73 -15.78 -44.22
CA THR A 106 40.62 -15.30 -45.05
C THR A 106 39.33 -15.36 -44.22
N SER A 107 38.41 -14.41 -44.41
CA SER A 107 37.17 -14.33 -43.61
C SER A 107 36.37 -15.65 -43.60
N TYR A 108 36.40 -16.41 -44.70
CA TYR A 108 35.77 -17.72 -44.81
C TYR A 108 36.43 -18.78 -43.92
N GLU A 109 37.76 -18.84 -43.91
CA GLU A 109 38.55 -19.78 -43.11
C GLU A 109 38.40 -19.51 -41.61
N TYR A 110 38.33 -18.23 -41.22
CA TYR A 110 38.02 -17.83 -39.85
C TYR A 110 36.64 -18.35 -39.38
N VAL A 111 35.61 -18.25 -40.23
CA VAL A 111 34.25 -18.70 -39.89
C VAL A 111 34.19 -20.22 -39.75
N LEU A 112 34.86 -20.97 -40.63
CA LEU A 112 34.95 -22.43 -40.53
C LEU A 112 35.67 -22.86 -39.25
N ASN A 113 36.84 -22.27 -38.97
CA ASN A 113 37.61 -22.59 -37.76
C ASN A 113 36.83 -22.24 -36.48
N LEU A 114 36.13 -21.11 -36.46
CA LEU A 114 35.29 -20.71 -35.33
C LEU A 114 34.15 -21.70 -35.09
N ARG A 115 33.51 -22.17 -36.16
CA ARG A 115 32.45 -23.20 -36.09
C ARG A 115 32.99 -24.50 -35.51
N ASP A 116 34.09 -25.02 -36.08
CA ASP A 116 34.69 -26.28 -35.63
C ASP A 116 35.15 -26.19 -34.18
N ARG A 117 35.72 -25.05 -33.78
CA ARG A 117 36.11 -24.81 -32.39
C ARG A 117 34.90 -24.78 -31.46
N LEU A 118 33.83 -24.08 -31.81
CA LEU A 118 32.60 -24.07 -31.02
C LEU A 118 31.99 -25.47 -30.87
N ASP A 119 31.92 -26.24 -31.95
CA ASP A 119 31.38 -27.60 -31.93
C ASP A 119 32.23 -28.53 -31.05
N ASN A 120 33.56 -28.46 -31.16
CA ASN A 120 34.49 -29.23 -30.33
C ASN A 120 34.42 -28.83 -28.85
N THR A 121 34.46 -27.52 -28.54
CA THR A 121 34.38 -27.02 -27.17
C THR A 121 33.03 -27.39 -26.52
N LEU A 122 31.92 -27.28 -27.25
CA LEU A 122 30.59 -27.68 -26.75
C LEU A 122 30.50 -29.19 -26.51
N LYS A 123 31.13 -30.01 -27.34
CA LYS A 123 31.18 -31.46 -27.16
C LYS A 123 31.90 -31.82 -25.85
N ILE A 124 33.11 -31.29 -25.65
CA ILE A 124 33.90 -31.53 -24.43
C ILE A 124 33.15 -30.99 -23.19
N ALA A 125 32.57 -29.79 -23.28
CA ALA A 125 31.81 -29.20 -22.19
C ALA A 125 30.60 -30.06 -21.79
N ARG A 126 29.92 -30.71 -22.75
CA ARG A 126 28.81 -31.63 -22.48
C ARG A 126 29.27 -32.89 -21.77
N GLU A 127 30.36 -33.51 -22.24
CA GLU A 127 30.94 -34.72 -21.62
C GLU A 127 31.35 -34.45 -20.17
N GLU A 128 32.01 -33.32 -19.91
CA GLU A 128 32.40 -32.94 -18.54
C GLU A 128 31.20 -32.57 -17.66
N LEU A 129 30.17 -31.94 -18.24
CA LEU A 129 28.94 -31.64 -17.53
C LEU A 129 28.21 -32.93 -17.11
N GLU A 130 28.20 -33.96 -17.95
CA GLU A 130 27.65 -35.28 -17.62
C GLU A 130 28.43 -35.95 -16.48
N LYS A 131 29.77 -35.91 -16.52
CA LYS A 131 30.63 -36.40 -15.43
C LYS A 131 30.35 -35.64 -14.13
N ALA A 132 30.24 -34.32 -14.17
CA ALA A 132 29.94 -33.49 -13.02
C ALA A 132 28.53 -33.77 -12.45
N GLN A 133 27.53 -33.98 -13.31
CA GLN A 133 26.19 -34.40 -12.91
C GLN A 133 26.22 -35.78 -12.23
N GLY A 134 26.99 -36.73 -12.77
CA GLY A 134 27.21 -38.04 -12.16
C GLY A 134 27.80 -37.95 -10.74
N ARG A 135 28.85 -37.14 -10.55
CA ARG A 135 29.43 -36.87 -9.22
C ARG A 135 28.40 -36.27 -8.26
N GLN A 136 27.67 -35.23 -8.70
CA GLN A 136 26.66 -34.57 -7.86
C GLN A 136 25.52 -35.51 -7.47
N LYS A 137 25.07 -36.36 -8.41
CA LYS A 137 24.08 -37.40 -8.14
C LYS A 137 24.58 -38.39 -7.08
N HIS A 138 25.80 -38.91 -7.23
CA HIS A 138 26.39 -39.84 -6.26
C HIS A 138 26.43 -39.26 -4.83
N PHE A 139 26.87 -38.01 -4.67
CA PHE A 139 26.89 -37.36 -3.36
C PHE A 139 25.50 -37.08 -2.79
N TYR A 140 24.55 -36.70 -3.64
CA TYR A 140 23.16 -36.51 -3.24
C TYR A 140 22.54 -37.83 -2.74
N ASP A 141 22.66 -38.89 -3.55
CA ASP A 141 22.10 -40.21 -3.28
C ASP A 141 22.66 -40.81 -1.98
N ARG A 142 23.92 -40.49 -1.61
CA ARG A 142 24.52 -40.91 -0.32
C ARG A 142 23.77 -40.41 0.92
N THR A 143 23.13 -39.23 0.82
CA THR A 143 22.41 -38.60 1.95
C THR A 143 20.89 -38.62 1.77
N ALA A 144 20.42 -38.97 0.57
CA ALA A 144 19.00 -39.01 0.25
C ALA A 144 18.33 -40.22 0.93
N LYS A 145 17.29 -39.96 1.70
CA LYS A 145 16.42 -41.01 2.26
C LYS A 145 15.25 -41.24 1.32
N CYS A 146 15.12 -42.45 0.78
CA CYS A 146 13.97 -42.82 -0.03
C CYS A 146 12.72 -42.90 0.86
N ARG A 147 11.74 -42.01 0.63
CA ARG A 147 10.45 -42.03 1.33
C ARG A 147 9.40 -42.55 0.36
N LYS A 148 9.10 -43.85 0.45
CA LYS A 148 7.99 -44.46 -0.28
C LYS A 148 6.77 -44.48 0.63
N VAL A 149 5.62 -44.09 0.09
CA VAL A 149 4.33 -44.07 0.78
C VAL A 149 3.35 -44.85 -0.08
N SER A 150 2.54 -45.72 0.52
CA SER A 150 1.56 -46.52 -0.22
C SER A 150 0.28 -45.72 -0.49
N VAL A 151 -0.43 -46.04 -1.56
CA VAL A 151 -1.75 -45.44 -1.85
C VAL A 151 -2.74 -45.87 -0.77
N GLY A 152 -3.49 -44.93 -0.20
CA GLY A 152 -4.41 -45.13 0.93
C GLY A 152 -3.82 -44.83 2.32
N GLU A 153 -2.50 -44.62 2.43
CA GLU A 153 -1.88 -44.26 3.71
C GLU A 153 -2.15 -42.80 4.10
N LYS A 154 -2.26 -42.56 5.42
CA LYS A 154 -2.33 -41.22 5.99
C LYS A 154 -0.93 -40.63 6.12
N VAL A 155 -0.74 -39.41 5.63
CA VAL A 155 0.53 -38.68 5.66
C VAL A 155 0.39 -37.27 6.23
N LEU A 156 1.48 -36.78 6.78
CA LEU A 156 1.71 -35.36 7.06
C LEU A 156 2.40 -34.72 5.85
N VAL A 157 1.93 -33.55 5.44
CA VAL A 157 2.46 -32.73 4.34
C VAL A 157 3.13 -31.48 4.92
N LEU A 158 4.35 -31.17 4.47
CA LEU A 158 5.08 -29.97 4.88
C LEU A 158 4.56 -28.74 4.11
N LEU A 159 3.85 -27.83 4.80
CA LEU A 159 3.22 -26.64 4.21
C LEU A 159 3.74 -25.34 4.85
N LEU A 160 3.71 -24.25 4.10
CA LEU A 160 4.01 -22.90 4.62
C LEU A 160 2.91 -22.43 5.57
N THR A 161 3.31 -21.77 6.66
CA THR A 161 2.38 -21.21 7.65
C THR A 161 1.82 -19.87 7.16
N THR A 162 0.50 -19.67 7.25
CA THR A 162 -0.19 -18.47 6.75
C THR A 162 0.26 -17.16 7.42
N SER A 163 0.70 -17.20 8.69
CA SER A 163 1.10 -15.99 9.43
C SER A 163 2.58 -15.59 9.26
N LYS A 164 3.47 -16.53 8.93
CA LYS A 164 4.91 -16.30 8.76
C LYS A 164 5.37 -17.01 7.48
N LYS A 165 5.52 -16.26 6.39
CA LYS A 165 5.88 -16.74 5.03
C LYS A 165 7.19 -17.57 4.93
N PHE A 166 7.97 -17.67 6.02
CA PHE A 166 9.23 -18.41 6.07
C PHE A 166 9.19 -19.68 6.92
N LEU A 167 8.07 -20.00 7.58
CA LEU A 167 7.99 -21.14 8.50
C LEU A 167 7.18 -22.28 7.87
N MET A 168 7.85 -23.39 7.55
CA MET A 168 7.19 -24.62 7.10
C MET A 168 6.81 -25.49 8.30
N GLN A 169 5.58 -26.02 8.31
CA GLN A 169 5.06 -26.91 9.36
C GLN A 169 4.44 -28.16 8.74
N TRP A 170 4.63 -29.30 9.40
CA TRP A 170 3.97 -30.56 9.04
C TRP A 170 2.48 -30.49 9.41
N LYS A 171 1.60 -30.64 8.44
CA LYS A 171 0.13 -30.61 8.61
C LYS A 171 -0.49 -31.89 8.06
N GLY A 172 -1.53 -32.40 8.71
CA GLY A 172 -2.24 -33.63 8.34
C GLY A 172 -2.99 -34.20 9.54
N SER A 173 -3.60 -35.39 9.48
CA SER A 173 -3.45 -36.45 8.47
C SER A 173 -4.21 -36.21 7.16
N PHE A 174 -3.54 -36.42 6.02
CA PHE A 174 -4.14 -36.41 4.69
C PHE A 174 -3.95 -37.75 3.99
N GLU A 175 -4.87 -38.13 3.12
CA GLU A 175 -4.85 -39.42 2.43
C GLU A 175 -4.15 -39.33 1.07
N VAL A 176 -3.29 -40.31 0.79
CA VAL A 176 -2.63 -40.48 -0.52
C VAL A 176 -3.58 -41.17 -1.50
N MET A 177 -3.98 -40.46 -2.56
CA MET A 177 -4.94 -40.95 -3.55
C MET A 177 -4.29 -41.76 -4.68
N ALA A 178 -3.13 -41.32 -5.18
CA ALA A 178 -2.45 -41.97 -6.29
C ALA A 178 -0.99 -41.51 -6.40
N MET A 179 -0.12 -42.35 -6.95
CA MET A 179 1.22 -41.98 -7.38
C MET A 179 1.16 -41.52 -8.85
N VAL A 180 1.61 -40.30 -9.15
CA VAL A 180 1.53 -39.68 -10.49
C VAL A 180 2.87 -39.71 -11.23
N GLY A 181 3.99 -39.88 -10.52
CA GLY A 181 5.33 -39.98 -11.07
C GLY A 181 6.26 -40.82 -10.18
N VAL A 182 7.58 -40.81 -10.44
CA VAL A 182 8.55 -41.67 -9.72
C VAL A 182 8.56 -41.43 -8.20
N ASN A 183 8.35 -40.19 -7.75
CA ASN A 183 8.27 -39.80 -6.33
C ASN A 183 7.19 -38.74 -6.06
N ASP A 184 6.21 -38.61 -6.96
CA ASP A 184 5.17 -37.58 -6.88
C ASP A 184 3.82 -38.20 -6.52
N TYR A 185 3.18 -37.68 -5.48
CA TYR A 185 1.96 -38.22 -4.90
C TYR A 185 0.84 -37.20 -4.96
N ARG A 186 -0.35 -37.68 -5.32
CA ARG A 186 -1.60 -36.93 -5.32
C ARG A 186 -2.28 -37.12 -3.97
N ILE A 187 -2.50 -36.02 -3.25
CA ILE A 187 -2.98 -36.02 -1.86
C ILE A 187 -4.30 -35.25 -1.78
N ASN A 188 -5.26 -35.82 -1.05
CA ASN A 188 -6.53 -35.17 -0.75
C ASN A 188 -6.42 -34.34 0.54
N MET A 189 -6.40 -33.01 0.40
CA MET A 189 -6.43 -32.09 1.53
C MET A 189 -7.84 -31.57 1.79
N GLY A 190 -8.73 -32.44 2.27
CA GLY A 190 -10.10 -32.07 2.67
C GLY A 190 -10.96 -31.54 1.52
N GLY A 191 -10.94 -32.22 0.37
CA GLY A 191 -11.73 -31.90 -0.82
C GLY A 191 -10.96 -31.19 -1.94
N LYS A 192 -9.70 -30.76 -1.69
CA LYS A 192 -8.81 -30.23 -2.72
C LYS A 192 -7.65 -31.18 -2.98
N VAL A 193 -7.57 -31.67 -4.20
CA VAL A 193 -6.53 -32.59 -4.67
C VAL A 193 -5.29 -31.79 -5.11
N LYS A 194 -4.12 -32.07 -4.53
CA LYS A 194 -2.84 -31.45 -4.91
C LYS A 194 -1.73 -32.49 -5.06
N ILE A 195 -0.72 -32.17 -5.88
CA ILE A 195 0.43 -33.03 -6.13
C ILE A 195 1.62 -32.52 -5.31
N PHE A 196 2.28 -33.42 -4.57
CA PHE A 196 3.46 -33.15 -3.77
C PHE A 196 4.55 -34.20 -4.02
N HIS A 197 5.81 -33.75 -4.00
CA HIS A 197 6.97 -34.64 -4.04
C HIS A 197 7.15 -35.36 -2.68
N GLY A 198 7.58 -36.62 -2.68
CA GLY A 198 7.72 -37.47 -1.48
C GLY A 198 8.60 -36.90 -0.36
N ASN A 199 9.53 -36.01 -0.68
CA ASN A 199 10.35 -35.29 0.32
C ASN A 199 9.52 -34.40 1.25
N LEU A 200 8.35 -33.92 0.79
CA LEU A 200 7.42 -33.11 1.56
C LEU A 200 6.42 -33.94 2.36
N LEU A 201 6.57 -35.27 2.37
CA LEU A 201 5.69 -36.22 3.03
C LEU A 201 6.38 -36.95 4.18
N LYS A 202 5.58 -37.30 5.19
CA LYS A 202 5.97 -38.16 6.31
C LYS A 202 4.76 -39.03 6.67
N GLY A 203 4.99 -40.32 6.94
CA GLY A 203 3.93 -41.21 7.44
C GLY A 203 3.30 -40.66 8.72
N TYR A 204 1.97 -40.70 8.80
CA TYR A 204 1.23 -40.34 10.00
C TYR A 204 1.01 -41.58 10.87
N ILE A 205 1.46 -41.51 12.13
CA ILE A 205 1.22 -42.54 13.14
C ILE A 205 0.16 -41.98 14.08
N ALA A 206 -0.98 -42.67 14.19
CA ALA A 206 -2.01 -42.34 15.18
C ALA A 206 -1.47 -42.67 16.58
N ARG A 207 -1.74 -41.83 17.57
CA ARG A 207 -1.46 -42.18 18.97
C ARG A 207 -2.62 -43.01 19.49
N ASP A 208 -2.33 -44.22 19.98
CA ASP A 208 -3.32 -45.02 20.71
C ASP A 208 -3.67 -44.32 22.03
N GLN A 209 -4.97 -44.32 22.37
CA GLN A 209 -5.52 -43.66 23.57
C GLN A 209 -5.37 -44.46 24.86
N ASP A 210 -4.58 -45.54 24.88
CA ASP A 210 -4.42 -46.42 26.04
C ASP A 210 -3.01 -46.33 26.65
N ILE A 211 -2.66 -45.18 27.26
CA ILE A 211 -1.63 -45.13 28.32
C ILE A 211 -2.11 -44.16 29.42
N HIS A 212 -3.18 -44.54 30.09
CA HIS A 212 -3.58 -44.01 31.40
C HIS A 212 -3.60 -45.17 32.40
N GLN A 213 -2.43 -45.69 32.80
CA GLN A 213 -2.20 -46.51 34.02
C GLN A 213 -0.77 -47.09 34.00
N ALA A 214 0.25 -46.29 34.26
CA ALA A 214 1.57 -46.80 34.68
C ALA A 214 2.47 -45.65 35.15
N ALA A 215 2.22 -45.11 36.35
CA ALA A 215 3.24 -44.45 37.18
C ALA A 215 2.65 -44.05 38.54
N VAL A 216 2.21 -45.05 39.32
CA VAL A 216 2.18 -44.95 40.78
C VAL A 216 2.86 -46.22 41.28
N GLY A 217 4.07 -46.09 41.80
CA GLY A 217 4.91 -47.21 42.25
C GLY A 217 6.30 -46.74 42.62
N GLU A 218 6.66 -46.96 43.89
CA GLU A 218 7.75 -46.38 44.68
C GLU A 218 9.19 -46.76 44.22
N GLY A 219 10.18 -45.98 44.65
CA GLY A 219 11.61 -46.04 44.26
C GLY A 219 12.42 -47.24 44.80
N PRO A 220 13.78 -47.20 44.88
CA PRO A 220 14.61 -46.03 45.21
C PRO A 220 15.86 -45.81 44.32
N ALA A 221 16.53 -44.70 44.65
CA ALA A 221 17.63 -44.00 44.00
C ALA A 221 18.91 -44.78 43.68
N THR A 222 19.53 -44.43 42.54
CA THR A 222 20.95 -44.06 42.49
C THR A 222 21.17 -43.00 41.40
N SER A 223 22.16 -42.15 41.65
CA SER A 223 22.32 -40.77 41.21
C SER A 223 23.03 -40.58 39.87
N SER A 224 22.47 -39.75 38.98
CA SER A 224 23.24 -38.76 38.22
C SER A 224 22.34 -37.63 37.72
N SER A 225 22.70 -36.42 38.09
CA SER A 225 21.98 -35.14 38.02
C SER A 225 21.42 -34.76 36.64
N ALA A 226 20.09 -34.71 36.54
CA ALA A 226 19.40 -33.87 35.56
C ALA A 226 18.99 -32.57 36.28
N THR A 227 19.69 -31.48 35.97
CA THR A 227 19.34 -30.15 36.45
C THR A 227 18.02 -29.70 35.82
N SER A 228 17.06 -29.44 36.70
CA SER A 228 15.83 -28.68 36.51
C SER A 228 16.06 -27.46 35.59
N ALA A 229 15.53 -27.50 34.37
CA ALA A 229 15.32 -26.30 33.58
C ALA A 229 13.95 -25.73 33.94
N ALA A 230 13.98 -24.70 34.79
CA ALA A 230 12.84 -23.90 35.19
C ALA A 230 12.02 -23.45 33.98
N SER A 231 10.68 -23.50 34.13
CA SER A 231 9.76 -22.72 33.31
C SER A 231 10.03 -21.23 33.57
N LEU A 232 10.96 -20.66 32.81
CA LEU A 232 11.08 -19.23 32.63
C LEU A 232 10.09 -18.83 31.53
N THR A 233 8.94 -18.33 31.96
CA THR A 233 8.14 -17.39 31.18
C THR A 233 9.03 -16.21 30.80
N VAL A 234 9.56 -16.24 29.59
CA VAL A 234 10.07 -15.03 28.95
C VAL A 234 8.85 -14.21 28.57
N ILE A 235 8.58 -13.21 29.41
CA ILE A 235 7.84 -12.02 29.04
C ILE A 235 8.63 -11.44 27.86
N GLU A 236 8.12 -11.63 26.64
CA GLU A 236 8.59 -10.82 25.52
C GLU A 236 8.14 -9.39 25.82
N ASP A 237 9.09 -8.58 26.28
CA ASP A 237 9.02 -7.14 26.21
C ASP A 237 8.68 -6.77 24.77
N ILE A 238 7.41 -6.41 24.58
CA ILE A 238 6.96 -5.67 23.42
C ILE A 238 7.67 -4.33 23.54
N GLU A 239 8.83 -4.21 22.88
CA GLU A 239 9.41 -2.91 22.58
C GLU A 239 8.31 -2.09 21.92
N GLY A 240 7.82 -1.12 22.69
CA GLY A 240 6.80 -0.19 22.26
C GLY A 240 7.27 0.48 20.99
N GLU A 241 6.56 0.22 19.90
CA GLU A 241 6.47 1.21 18.84
C GLU A 241 5.88 2.47 19.50
N HIS A 242 6.76 3.41 19.84
CA HIS A 242 6.34 4.79 20.06
C HIS A 242 5.66 5.25 18.78
N PHE A 243 4.33 5.24 18.83
CA PHE A 243 3.48 6.06 17.98
C PHE A 243 3.99 7.48 18.12
N ASN A 244 4.71 7.94 17.11
CA ASN A 244 4.91 9.36 16.95
C ASN A 244 3.63 9.93 16.32
N ASP A 245 3.05 10.89 17.02
CA ASP A 245 1.79 11.61 16.81
C ASP A 245 1.72 12.51 15.56
N SER A 246 2.48 12.23 14.50
CA SER A 246 2.62 13.18 13.37
C SER A 246 2.03 12.75 12.03
N ASP A 247 1.34 11.61 11.96
CA ASP A 247 0.62 11.21 10.75
C ASP A 247 -0.87 11.12 11.08
N CYS A 248 -1.43 12.27 11.45
CA CYS A 248 -2.87 12.50 11.42
C CYS A 248 -3.24 12.71 9.95
N GLU A 249 -3.55 11.63 9.24
CA GLU A 249 -4.62 11.74 8.26
C GLU A 249 -5.80 12.32 9.00
N THR A 250 -6.29 13.46 8.56
CA THR A 250 -7.33 14.27 9.18
C THR A 250 -8.49 13.36 9.56
N LEU A 251 -8.50 12.89 10.82
CA LEU A 251 -9.65 12.19 11.37
C LEU A 251 -10.80 13.18 11.23
N PRO A 252 -11.93 12.80 10.59
CA PRO A 252 -13.06 13.70 10.46
C PRO A 252 -13.40 14.24 11.85
N GLU A 253 -13.50 15.56 11.93
CA GLU A 253 -13.77 16.29 13.17
C GLU A 253 -15.09 15.83 13.76
N LEU A 254 -15.03 14.90 14.71
CA LEU A 254 -16.17 14.58 15.56
C LEU A 254 -16.28 15.62 16.67
N CYS A 255 -16.45 16.91 16.37
CA CYS A 255 -16.49 17.99 17.39
C CYS A 255 -17.87 18.17 18.07
N GLY A 256 -17.81 18.65 19.31
CA GLY A 256 -18.86 19.27 20.13
C GLY A 256 -20.31 18.77 20.03
N TRP A 257 -20.72 17.89 20.93
CA TRP A 257 -22.13 17.51 21.09
C TRP A 257 -22.85 18.60 21.88
N GLY A 258 -23.39 19.62 21.20
CA GLY A 258 -24.18 20.66 21.88
C GLY A 258 -24.67 21.89 21.11
N SER A 259 -24.36 22.10 19.83
CA SER A 259 -24.93 23.22 19.07
C SER A 259 -26.23 22.80 18.37
N ASN A 260 -27.36 23.39 18.76
CA ASN A 260 -28.58 23.35 17.94
C ASN A 260 -28.40 24.29 16.75
N GLU A 261 -27.55 23.91 15.81
CA GLU A 261 -27.29 24.67 14.59
C GLU A 261 -28.55 24.66 13.71
N THR A 262 -28.86 25.81 13.13
CA THR A 262 -30.03 26.03 12.27
C THR A 262 -29.63 26.67 10.94
N VAL A 263 -30.60 26.85 10.04
CA VAL A 263 -30.40 27.54 8.75
C VAL A 263 -29.76 28.93 8.92
N ASN A 264 -29.99 29.61 10.05
CA ASN A 264 -29.46 30.95 10.30
C ASN A 264 -27.94 30.97 10.49
N ASP A 265 -27.33 29.82 10.75
CA ASP A 265 -25.87 29.70 10.93
C ASP A 265 -25.12 29.47 9.59
N LEU A 266 -25.85 29.53 8.46
CA LEU A 266 -25.26 29.43 7.13
C LEU A 266 -24.37 30.63 6.80
N GLN A 267 -23.28 30.35 6.12
CA GLN A 267 -22.38 31.38 5.62
C GLN A 267 -22.71 31.68 4.15
N TYR A 268 -22.77 32.96 3.79
CA TYR A 268 -22.98 33.44 2.43
C TYR A 268 -21.71 34.10 1.90
N GLY A 269 -21.48 34.02 0.59
CA GLY A 269 -20.29 34.59 -0.04
C GLY A 269 -20.23 36.13 0.01
N ASP A 270 -19.02 36.68 0.17
CA ASP A 270 -18.78 38.12 0.37
C ASP A 270 -19.12 39.02 -0.84
N GLN A 271 -19.34 38.44 -2.03
CA GLN A 271 -19.52 39.19 -3.30
C GLN A 271 -20.94 39.11 -3.88
N LEU A 272 -21.92 38.72 -3.07
CA LEU A 272 -23.32 38.59 -3.50
C LEU A 272 -24.04 39.94 -3.50
N THR A 273 -24.92 40.16 -4.49
CA THR A 273 -25.86 41.30 -4.41
C THR A 273 -26.95 41.02 -3.36
N PRO A 274 -27.61 42.05 -2.80
CA PRO A 274 -28.68 41.85 -1.83
C PRO A 274 -29.82 40.95 -2.33
N ASP A 275 -30.15 41.04 -3.62
CA ASP A 275 -31.17 40.19 -4.24
C ASP A 275 -30.73 38.73 -4.34
N GLN A 276 -29.46 38.50 -4.69
CA GLN A 276 -28.88 37.16 -4.76
C GLN A 276 -28.83 36.50 -3.37
N GLN A 277 -28.40 37.25 -2.35
CA GLN A 277 -28.38 36.75 -0.98
C GLN A 277 -29.79 36.37 -0.52
N ARG A 278 -30.79 37.23 -0.78
CA ARG A 278 -32.19 36.96 -0.44
C ARG A 278 -32.72 35.68 -1.10
N GLN A 279 -32.41 35.45 -2.38
CA GLN A 279 -32.81 34.22 -3.08
C GLN A 279 -32.23 32.96 -2.43
N LEU A 280 -30.96 33.00 -2.00
CA LEU A 280 -30.35 31.88 -1.30
C LEU A 280 -30.98 31.65 0.08
N GLU A 281 -31.26 32.71 0.83
CA GLU A 281 -31.93 32.66 2.13
C GLU A 281 -33.34 32.07 2.01
N GLU A 282 -34.11 32.45 0.98
CA GLU A 282 -35.44 31.92 0.70
C GLU A 282 -35.41 30.43 0.38
N ILE A 283 -34.45 29.98 -0.44
CA ILE A 283 -34.27 28.55 -0.74
C ILE A 283 -33.83 27.78 0.50
N ALA A 284 -32.83 28.27 1.23
CA ALA A 284 -32.34 27.61 2.42
C ALA A 284 -33.45 27.48 3.49
N SER A 285 -34.27 28.52 3.66
CA SER A 285 -35.43 28.52 4.56
C SER A 285 -36.50 27.52 4.14
N SER A 286 -36.77 27.41 2.83
CA SER A 286 -37.72 26.45 2.25
C SER A 286 -37.31 24.99 2.50
N PHE A 287 -36.02 24.73 2.64
CA PHE A 287 -35.45 23.41 2.93
C PHE A 287 -34.89 23.31 4.36
N SER A 288 -35.36 24.13 5.30
CA SER A 288 -34.83 24.19 6.68
C SER A 288 -34.67 22.85 7.40
N SER A 289 -35.48 21.84 7.04
CA SER A 289 -35.41 20.49 7.60
C SER A 289 -34.08 19.75 7.35
N ILE A 290 -33.33 20.08 6.28
CA ILE A 290 -32.06 19.41 5.96
C ILE A 290 -30.89 19.97 6.77
N PHE A 291 -31.03 21.19 7.29
CA PHE A 291 -29.98 21.92 8.00
C PHE A 291 -30.05 21.59 9.50
N SER A 292 -29.20 20.66 9.94
CA SER A 292 -29.18 20.22 11.34
C SER A 292 -27.86 19.53 11.68
N ASP A 293 -27.33 19.75 12.90
CA ASP A 293 -26.20 18.96 13.43
C ASP A 293 -26.58 17.49 13.74
N ARG A 294 -27.88 17.18 13.83
CA ARG A 294 -28.32 15.81 14.07
C ARG A 294 -28.23 14.99 12.77
N PRO A 295 -27.60 13.81 12.80
CA PRO A 295 -27.51 12.97 11.61
C PRO A 295 -28.91 12.50 11.20
N GLY A 296 -29.20 12.67 9.91
CA GLY A 296 -30.38 12.10 9.26
C GLY A 296 -30.35 10.58 9.21
N THR A 297 -31.27 10.00 8.45
CA THR A 297 -31.35 8.54 8.26
C THR A 297 -31.61 8.25 6.81
N VAL A 298 -30.54 7.85 6.12
CA VAL A 298 -30.63 7.46 4.71
C VAL A 298 -31.52 6.24 4.57
N SER A 299 -32.49 6.35 3.65
CA SER A 299 -33.48 5.29 3.37
C SER A 299 -33.09 4.38 2.20
N THR A 300 -32.14 4.80 1.37
CA THR A 300 -31.87 4.17 0.06
C THR A 300 -30.90 2.99 0.13
N GLU A 301 -29.93 3.00 1.05
CA GLU A 301 -28.83 2.03 1.07
C GLU A 301 -28.36 1.73 2.50
N GLU A 302 -27.79 0.53 2.68
CA GLU A 302 -27.21 0.07 3.94
C GLU A 302 -25.72 -0.26 3.78
N HIS A 303 -24.92 0.00 4.82
CA HIS A 303 -23.52 -0.40 4.89
C HIS A 303 -23.40 -1.91 5.14
N ARG A 304 -22.55 -2.57 4.32
CA ARG A 304 -22.30 -4.01 4.37
C ARG A 304 -20.87 -4.30 4.78
N ILE A 305 -20.69 -5.31 5.63
CA ILE A 305 -19.38 -5.72 6.15
C ILE A 305 -19.14 -7.18 5.79
N GLU A 306 -18.57 -7.41 4.61
CA GLU A 306 -18.19 -8.75 4.17
C GLU A 306 -16.84 -9.15 4.76
N LEU A 307 -16.81 -10.29 5.46
CA LEU A 307 -15.61 -10.81 6.09
C LEU A 307 -15.06 -12.01 5.31
N THR A 308 -13.74 -12.08 5.20
CA THR A 308 -12.99 -13.19 4.60
C THR A 308 -12.93 -14.44 5.49
N SER A 309 -13.23 -14.29 6.78
CA SER A 309 -13.25 -15.35 7.79
C SER A 309 -14.54 -15.29 8.60
N SER A 310 -15.06 -16.47 8.96
CA SER A 310 -16.22 -16.60 9.85
C SER A 310 -15.86 -16.51 11.34
N THR A 311 -14.56 -16.50 11.69
CA THR A 311 -14.11 -16.39 13.09
C THR A 311 -14.30 -14.95 13.60
N PRO A 312 -15.05 -14.76 14.72
CA PRO A 312 -15.23 -13.43 15.31
C PRO A 312 -13.91 -12.83 15.80
N VAL A 313 -13.73 -11.53 15.55
CA VAL A 313 -12.59 -10.77 16.06
C VAL A 313 -12.89 -10.33 17.49
N ARG A 314 -12.11 -10.85 18.47
CA ARG A 314 -12.24 -10.48 19.89
C ARG A 314 -10.99 -9.81 20.41
N GLN A 315 -11.15 -8.60 20.95
CA GLN A 315 -10.11 -7.84 21.62
C GLN A 315 -10.56 -7.46 23.04
N ARG A 316 -9.60 -7.29 23.94
CA ARG A 316 -9.87 -6.77 25.30
C ARG A 316 -9.99 -5.25 25.24
N PRO A 317 -10.83 -4.62 26.09
CA PRO A 317 -10.87 -3.16 26.19
C PRO A 317 -9.50 -2.62 26.60
N TYR A 318 -9.15 -1.45 26.07
CA TYR A 318 -7.97 -0.73 26.51
C TYR A 318 -8.23 -0.02 27.84
N PRO A 319 -7.21 0.09 28.71
CA PRO A 319 -7.35 0.82 29.96
C PRO A 319 -7.54 2.31 29.64
N VAL A 320 -8.66 2.87 30.10
CA VAL A 320 -8.94 4.31 30.00
C VAL A 320 -8.59 4.99 31.34
N PRO A 321 -7.81 6.08 31.33
CA PRO A 321 -7.49 6.87 32.53
C PRO A 321 -8.75 7.25 33.31
N TYR A 322 -8.71 7.17 34.64
CA TYR A 322 -9.89 7.36 35.49
C TYR A 322 -10.60 8.69 35.24
N ALA A 323 -9.84 9.77 35.06
CA ALA A 323 -10.34 11.11 34.77
C ALA A 323 -11.19 11.19 33.48
N MET A 324 -10.95 10.33 32.49
CA MET A 324 -11.67 10.33 31.21
C MET A 324 -12.87 9.39 31.20
N ARG A 325 -13.03 8.53 32.21
CA ARG A 325 -14.11 7.52 32.23
C ARG A 325 -15.49 8.15 32.26
N GLN A 326 -15.67 9.21 33.05
CA GLN A 326 -16.96 9.88 33.13
C GLN A 326 -17.32 10.53 31.79
N THR A 327 -16.36 11.25 31.18
CA THR A 327 -16.58 11.86 29.86
C THR A 327 -16.90 10.81 28.78
N LEU A 328 -16.20 9.67 28.79
CA LEU A 328 -16.50 8.58 27.86
C LEU A 328 -17.91 8.02 28.06
N ARG A 329 -18.37 7.84 29.31
CA ARG A 329 -19.73 7.39 29.59
C ARG A 329 -20.77 8.40 29.12
N ASP A 330 -20.53 9.68 29.38
CA ASP A 330 -21.45 10.74 28.98
C ASP A 330 -21.54 10.85 27.45
N GLU A 331 -20.43 10.72 26.73
CA GLU A 331 -20.41 10.67 25.27
C GLU A 331 -21.16 9.45 24.72
N LEU A 332 -20.89 8.25 25.25
CA LEU A 332 -21.57 7.03 24.82
C LEU A 332 -23.08 7.06 25.10
N LYS A 333 -23.48 7.61 26.25
CA LYS A 333 -24.90 7.77 26.59
C LYS A 333 -25.60 8.67 25.57
N LYS A 334 -24.98 9.78 25.17
CA LYS A 334 -25.55 10.63 24.13
C LYS A 334 -25.64 9.90 22.78
N ILE A 335 -24.62 9.11 22.39
CA ILE A 335 -24.64 8.30 21.15
C ILE A 335 -25.75 7.25 21.19
N GLU A 336 -26.00 6.67 22.36
CA GLU A 336 -27.09 5.73 22.61
C GLU A 336 -28.45 6.43 22.54
N ASP A 337 -28.60 7.63 23.11
CA ASP A 337 -29.83 8.44 23.05
C ASP A 337 -30.21 8.83 21.61
N LEU A 338 -29.20 9.06 20.75
CA LEU A 338 -29.38 9.29 19.31
C LEU A 338 -29.68 8.01 18.51
N LYS A 339 -29.74 6.84 19.16
CA LYS A 339 -29.95 5.51 18.54
C LYS A 339 -28.91 5.18 17.46
N ILE A 340 -27.69 5.69 17.61
CA ILE A 340 -26.56 5.36 16.74
C ILE A 340 -25.91 4.06 17.19
N ILE A 341 -25.86 3.83 18.51
CA ILE A 341 -25.40 2.59 19.14
C ILE A 341 -26.48 1.98 20.02
N ARG A 342 -26.32 0.70 20.36
CA ARG A 342 -27.07 0.02 21.42
C ARG A 342 -26.16 -0.94 22.18
N LYS A 343 -26.59 -1.38 23.37
CA LYS A 343 -25.91 -2.46 24.10
C LYS A 343 -25.91 -3.75 23.28
N SER A 344 -24.78 -4.47 23.30
CA SER A 344 -24.53 -5.65 22.48
C SER A 344 -24.16 -6.87 23.31
N SER A 345 -24.58 -8.04 22.85
CA SER A 345 -24.08 -9.35 23.29
C SER A 345 -23.30 -10.08 22.18
N SER A 346 -22.78 -9.32 21.20
CA SER A 346 -22.10 -9.85 20.02
C SER A 346 -20.84 -10.67 20.37
N PRO A 347 -20.50 -11.68 19.57
CA PRO A 347 -19.23 -12.39 19.68
C PRO A 347 -18.01 -11.58 19.19
N TYR A 348 -18.23 -10.48 18.47
CA TYR A 348 -17.16 -9.56 18.04
C TYR A 348 -16.89 -8.53 19.13
N SER A 349 -15.66 -8.03 19.19
CA SER A 349 -15.27 -7.02 20.17
C SER A 349 -14.03 -6.25 19.72
N SER A 350 -14.20 -4.96 19.43
CA SER A 350 -13.13 -4.00 19.16
C SER A 350 -12.95 -3.02 20.34
N PRO A 351 -11.72 -2.64 20.71
CA PRO A 351 -11.49 -1.75 21.85
C PRO A 351 -11.70 -0.27 21.47
N VAL A 352 -12.02 0.55 22.47
CA VAL A 352 -12.17 2.00 22.34
C VAL A 352 -10.85 2.72 22.63
N VAL A 353 -10.59 3.78 21.87
CA VAL A 353 -9.50 4.74 22.08
C VAL A 353 -10.11 6.14 22.21
N VAL A 354 -9.71 6.88 23.24
CA VAL A 354 -10.15 8.26 23.46
C VAL A 354 -9.05 9.20 22.97
N VAL A 355 -9.39 10.10 22.05
CA VAL A 355 -8.45 11.08 21.46
C VAL A 355 -8.90 12.48 21.85
N LYS A 356 -7.96 13.33 22.27
CA LYS A 356 -8.25 14.76 22.52
C LYS A 356 -8.23 15.54 21.21
N LYS A 357 -9.28 16.30 20.95
CA LYS A 357 -9.38 17.24 19.83
C LYS A 357 -8.60 18.53 20.13
N LYS A 358 -8.38 19.32 19.07
CA LYS A 358 -7.70 20.64 19.16
C LYS A 358 -8.47 21.64 20.02
N ASP A 359 -9.80 21.52 20.05
CA ASP A 359 -10.70 22.31 20.90
C ASP A 359 -10.69 21.86 22.38
N GLY A 360 -9.90 20.84 22.72
CA GLY A 360 -9.81 20.27 24.07
C GLY A 360 -10.88 19.24 24.42
N SER A 361 -11.87 19.01 23.54
CA SER A 361 -12.91 17.99 23.74
C SER A 361 -12.39 16.57 23.46
N ASN A 362 -13.06 15.54 24.00
CA ASN A 362 -12.69 14.15 23.73
C ASN A 362 -13.44 13.61 22.50
N SER A 363 -12.82 12.66 21.81
CA SER A 363 -13.40 11.91 20.68
C SER A 363 -13.29 10.43 20.96
N VAL A 364 -14.41 9.72 20.81
CA VAL A 364 -14.44 8.25 20.92
C VAL A 364 -14.12 7.65 19.56
N CYS A 365 -12.98 6.97 19.46
CA CYS A 365 -12.56 6.24 18.27
C CYS A 365 -12.57 4.74 18.55
N ILE A 366 -13.04 3.93 17.61
CA ILE A 366 -13.04 2.47 17.73
C ILE A 366 -11.88 1.90 16.93
N ASP A 367 -11.09 1.03 17.54
CA ASP A 367 -9.99 0.36 16.85
C ASP A 367 -10.49 -0.84 16.04
N TYR A 368 -10.88 -0.58 14.80
CA TYR A 368 -11.25 -1.62 13.83
C TYR A 368 -10.07 -2.22 13.08
N ARG A 369 -8.80 -1.93 13.43
CA ARG A 369 -7.64 -2.43 12.63
C ARG A 369 -7.61 -3.95 12.48
N ARG A 370 -8.04 -4.72 13.49
CA ARG A 370 -8.14 -6.18 13.37
C ARG A 370 -9.36 -6.63 12.57
N LEU A 371 -10.49 -5.94 12.71
CA LEU A 371 -11.68 -6.20 11.92
C LEU A 371 -11.40 -5.94 10.43
N ASN A 372 -10.83 -4.77 10.11
CA ASN A 372 -10.49 -4.33 8.76
C ASN A 372 -9.54 -5.30 8.04
N LYS A 373 -8.61 -5.95 8.74
CA LYS A 373 -7.73 -6.98 8.15
C LYS A 373 -8.49 -8.21 7.65
N ASN A 374 -9.65 -8.49 8.25
CA ASN A 374 -10.51 -9.60 7.89
C ASN A 374 -11.66 -9.17 6.96
N THR A 375 -11.87 -7.87 6.73
CA THR A 375 -12.90 -7.33 5.84
C THR A 375 -12.44 -7.41 4.38
N THR A 376 -13.33 -7.83 3.48
CA THR A 376 -13.10 -7.79 2.03
C THR A 376 -13.07 -6.33 1.59
N PHE A 377 -12.00 -5.93 0.90
CA PHE A 377 -11.85 -4.56 0.42
C PHE A 377 -12.84 -4.23 -0.69
N ASP A 378 -13.49 -3.07 -0.58
CA ASP A 378 -14.42 -2.55 -1.57
C ASP A 378 -13.72 -1.54 -2.50
N PRO A 379 -13.47 -1.89 -3.78
CA PRO A 379 -12.70 -1.05 -4.70
C PRO A 379 -13.56 0.06 -5.34
N GLN A 380 -14.39 0.77 -4.55
CA GLN A 380 -15.14 1.93 -5.03
C GLN A 380 -14.16 3.00 -5.54
N PRO A 381 -14.34 3.52 -6.78
CA PRO A 381 -13.46 4.56 -7.31
C PRO A 381 -13.67 5.88 -6.58
N MET A 382 -12.62 6.30 -5.87
CA MET A 382 -12.50 7.62 -5.27
C MET A 382 -11.92 8.58 -6.31
N ILE A 383 -12.54 9.74 -6.45
CA ILE A 383 -12.12 10.79 -7.38
C ILE A 383 -10.90 11.48 -6.74
N THR A 384 -9.86 11.75 -7.52
CA THR A 384 -8.72 12.52 -7.00
C THR A 384 -9.09 14.01 -6.94
N PRO A 385 -8.52 14.81 -6.03
CA PRO A 385 -8.82 16.24 -5.97
C PRO A 385 -8.57 16.94 -7.32
N ALA A 386 -7.51 16.57 -8.04
CA ALA A 386 -7.22 17.11 -9.36
C ALA A 386 -8.28 16.77 -10.41
N ASP A 387 -8.94 15.61 -10.31
CA ASP A 387 -10.04 15.22 -11.20
C ASP A 387 -11.33 15.98 -10.86
N VAL A 388 -11.57 16.27 -9.58
CA VAL A 388 -12.72 17.09 -9.14
C VAL A 388 -12.71 18.46 -9.80
N PHE A 389 -11.55 19.10 -9.91
CA PHE A 389 -11.47 20.47 -10.42
C PHE A 389 -11.51 20.57 -11.96
N GLN A 390 -11.54 19.45 -12.69
CA GLN A 390 -11.59 19.47 -14.15
C GLN A 390 -12.91 20.05 -14.65
N GLY A 391 -12.85 20.90 -15.67
CA GLY A 391 -14.04 21.51 -16.26
C GLY A 391 -14.62 22.70 -15.49
N MET A 392 -14.01 23.11 -14.36
CA MET A 392 -14.48 24.24 -13.55
C MET A 392 -13.92 25.63 -13.99
N GLU A 393 -13.24 25.75 -15.14
CA GLU A 393 -12.54 26.98 -15.57
C GLU A 393 -13.48 28.19 -15.65
N LYS A 394 -14.69 27.98 -16.16
CA LYS A 394 -15.66 29.04 -16.47
C LYS A 394 -16.63 29.33 -15.33
N ASN A 395 -16.60 28.52 -14.27
CA ASN A 395 -17.53 28.62 -13.16
C ASN A 395 -17.22 29.87 -12.34
N GLN A 396 -18.28 30.61 -12.02
CA GLN A 396 -18.22 31.87 -11.29
C GLN A 396 -18.82 31.76 -9.90
N TYR A 397 -19.76 30.84 -9.70
CA TYR A 397 -20.48 30.66 -8.45
C TYR A 397 -20.21 29.26 -7.89
N PHE A 398 -19.86 29.23 -6.60
CA PHE A 398 -19.55 28.02 -5.87
C PHE A 398 -20.33 27.96 -4.56
N SER A 399 -20.81 26.78 -4.20
CA SER A 399 -21.37 26.51 -2.87
C SER A 399 -20.80 25.21 -2.33
N LYS A 400 -20.41 25.21 -1.06
CA LYS A 400 -19.92 24.03 -0.35
C LYS A 400 -20.95 23.60 0.69
N LEU A 401 -21.26 22.31 0.71
CA LEU A 401 -22.11 21.68 1.72
C LEU A 401 -21.35 20.55 2.42
N ASP A 402 -21.44 20.48 3.74
CA ASP A 402 -20.82 19.45 4.59
C ASP A 402 -21.93 18.56 5.16
N LEU A 403 -21.84 17.24 4.97
CA LEU A 403 -22.82 16.30 5.53
C LEU A 403 -22.65 16.17 7.06
N SER A 404 -23.73 16.38 7.81
CA SER A 404 -23.72 16.30 9.28
C SER A 404 -23.41 14.88 9.76
N LYS A 405 -22.18 14.65 10.21
CA LYS A 405 -21.71 13.31 10.64
C LYS A 405 -22.04 12.26 9.56
N GLY A 406 -21.66 12.52 8.30
CA GLY A 406 -22.11 11.80 7.10
C GLY A 406 -22.17 10.27 7.24
N TYR A 407 -21.16 9.66 7.86
CA TYR A 407 -21.14 8.22 8.15
C TYR A 407 -22.35 7.73 8.98
N TRP A 408 -22.71 8.44 10.05
CA TRP A 408 -23.80 8.03 10.95
C TRP A 408 -25.19 8.13 10.33
N GLN A 409 -25.32 8.78 9.17
CA GLN A 409 -26.59 8.87 8.47
C GLN A 409 -26.94 7.55 7.76
N ILE A 410 -25.94 6.73 7.42
CA ILE A 410 -26.13 5.47 6.70
C ILE A 410 -26.34 4.32 7.69
N PRO A 411 -27.47 3.57 7.61
CA PRO A 411 -27.70 2.40 8.45
C PRO A 411 -26.74 1.24 8.13
N VAL A 412 -26.37 0.45 9.14
CA VAL A 412 -25.66 -0.82 8.92
C VAL A 412 -26.68 -1.92 8.66
N ARG A 413 -26.40 -2.79 7.68
CA ARG A 413 -27.24 -3.96 7.41
C ARG A 413 -27.43 -4.78 8.68
N LYS A 414 -28.67 -5.19 8.98
CA LYS A 414 -29.03 -5.85 10.25
C LYS A 414 -28.16 -7.05 10.61
N GLU A 415 -27.75 -7.83 9.62
CA GLU A 415 -26.88 -9.01 9.77
C GLU A 415 -25.43 -8.66 10.12
N ASP A 416 -24.98 -7.45 9.76
CA ASP A 416 -23.61 -6.99 9.94
C ASP A 416 -23.42 -6.15 11.21
N ILE A 417 -24.52 -5.70 11.84
CA ILE A 417 -24.50 -4.95 13.11
C ILE A 417 -23.61 -5.62 14.17
N PRO A 418 -23.69 -6.94 14.43
CA PRO A 418 -22.84 -7.57 15.44
C PRO A 418 -21.34 -7.44 15.15
N LYS A 419 -20.92 -7.31 13.88
CA LYS A 419 -19.51 -7.17 13.50
C LYS A 419 -18.92 -5.82 13.92
N THR A 420 -19.79 -4.83 14.15
CA THR A 420 -19.43 -3.47 14.60
C THR A 420 -19.23 -3.37 16.12
N ALA A 421 -19.39 -4.48 16.83
CA ALA A 421 -19.40 -4.46 18.28
C ALA A 421 -18.05 -4.02 18.89
N PHE A 422 -18.13 -3.17 19.89
CA PHE A 422 -16.99 -2.59 20.58
C PHE A 422 -17.18 -2.63 22.10
N VAL A 423 -16.05 -2.74 22.80
CA VAL A 423 -16.00 -2.94 24.24
C VAL A 423 -15.35 -1.77 24.95
N THR A 424 -16.01 -1.34 26.02
CA THR A 424 -15.47 -0.39 27.00
C THR A 424 -15.17 -1.13 28.31
N MET A 425 -14.61 -0.43 29.30
CA MET A 425 -14.35 -1.03 30.61
C MET A 425 -15.63 -1.52 31.31
N ASP A 426 -16.76 -0.86 31.04
CA ASP A 426 -18.00 -1.06 31.79
C ASP A 426 -19.07 -1.84 30.98
N CYS A 427 -19.07 -1.71 29.65
CA CYS A 427 -20.16 -2.19 28.80
C CYS A 427 -19.71 -2.58 27.39
N HIS A 428 -20.54 -3.39 26.73
CA HIS A 428 -20.39 -3.82 25.35
C HIS A 428 -21.49 -3.19 24.48
N TYR A 429 -21.11 -2.60 23.35
CA TYR A 429 -22.00 -1.85 22.47
C TYR A 429 -21.81 -2.28 21.01
N GLU A 430 -22.78 -1.99 20.16
CA GLU A 430 -22.70 -2.17 18.70
C GLU A 430 -23.37 -1.00 17.98
N PHE A 431 -22.92 -0.73 16.77
CA PHE A 431 -23.43 0.36 15.94
C PHE A 431 -24.61 -0.09 15.07
N LEU A 432 -25.68 0.70 15.11
CA LEU A 432 -26.83 0.60 14.19
C LEU A 432 -26.59 1.40 12.91
N ARG A 433 -25.67 2.37 12.96
CA ARG A 433 -25.27 3.26 11.86
C ARG A 433 -23.80 3.09 11.52
N MET A 434 -23.42 3.37 10.29
CA MET A 434 -22.05 3.16 9.83
C MET A 434 -21.08 3.99 10.68
N SER A 435 -20.12 3.34 11.33
CA SER A 435 -19.16 4.00 12.20
C SER A 435 -17.88 4.39 11.46
N PHE A 436 -17.18 5.37 12.00
CA PHE A 436 -15.85 5.76 11.56
C PHE A 436 -14.82 4.63 11.79
N GLY A 437 -13.78 4.61 10.95
CA GLY A 437 -12.65 3.70 11.10
C GLY A 437 -12.82 2.31 10.49
N MET A 438 -13.99 1.95 9.94
CA MET A 438 -14.12 0.71 9.17
C MET A 438 -13.55 0.89 7.76
N MET A 439 -13.00 -0.19 7.20
CA MET A 439 -12.27 -0.17 5.92
C MET A 439 -13.08 0.42 4.75
N ASN A 440 -14.36 0.03 4.64
CA ASN A 440 -15.20 0.36 3.48
C ASN A 440 -16.22 1.48 3.77
N SER A 441 -16.10 2.18 4.91
CA SER A 441 -17.04 3.24 5.27
C SER A 441 -17.07 4.37 4.23
N GLY A 442 -15.88 4.86 3.82
CA GLY A 442 -15.78 5.91 2.82
C GLY A 442 -16.30 5.48 1.44
N ALA A 443 -15.97 4.25 1.03
CA ALA A 443 -16.46 3.67 -0.22
C ALA A 443 -18.00 3.58 -0.26
N THR A 444 -18.62 3.22 0.86
CA THR A 444 -20.08 3.16 0.97
C THR A 444 -20.69 4.54 0.86
N LEU A 445 -20.19 5.52 1.61
CA LEU A 445 -20.69 6.90 1.56
C LEU A 445 -20.60 7.48 0.14
N THR A 446 -19.44 7.40 -0.50
CA THR A 446 -19.26 7.87 -1.89
C THR A 446 -20.22 7.19 -2.85
N ARG A 447 -20.52 5.90 -2.69
CA ARG A 447 -21.50 5.22 -3.53
C ARG A 447 -22.92 5.76 -3.34
N VAL A 448 -23.33 5.99 -2.10
CA VAL A 448 -24.65 6.54 -1.79
C VAL A 448 -24.79 7.96 -2.33
N VAL A 449 -23.78 8.80 -2.10
CA VAL A 449 -23.76 10.18 -2.61
C VAL A 449 -23.75 10.21 -4.14
N LYS A 450 -22.94 9.37 -4.81
CA LYS A 450 -22.96 9.30 -6.29
C LYS A 450 -24.32 8.86 -6.85
N LYS A 451 -25.03 7.95 -6.16
CA LYS A 451 -26.41 7.59 -6.53
C LYS A 451 -27.36 8.79 -6.36
N LEU A 452 -27.22 9.54 -5.27
CA LEU A 452 -27.99 10.76 -5.02
C LEU A 452 -27.77 11.82 -6.12
N LEU A 453 -26.52 12.05 -6.50
CA LEU A 453 -26.10 13.05 -7.48
C LEU A 453 -26.26 12.61 -8.94
N CYS A 454 -26.78 11.41 -9.19
CA CYS A 454 -26.90 10.87 -10.55
C CYS A 454 -27.71 11.83 -11.46
N GLY A 455 -27.07 12.30 -12.55
CA GLY A 455 -27.67 13.26 -13.47
C GLY A 455 -27.42 14.74 -13.14
N MET A 456 -26.70 15.05 -12.06
CA MET A 456 -26.26 16.42 -11.73
C MET A 456 -24.79 16.59 -12.11
N ASN A 457 -24.51 17.26 -13.24
CA ASN A 457 -23.14 17.46 -13.71
C ASN A 457 -22.40 18.61 -13.01
N ASN A 458 -23.15 19.50 -12.35
CA ASN A 458 -22.64 20.71 -11.70
C ASN A 458 -22.41 20.53 -10.19
N VAL A 459 -22.47 19.28 -9.71
CA VAL A 459 -22.26 18.94 -8.30
C VAL A 459 -21.24 17.81 -8.21
N VAL A 460 -20.18 18.02 -7.44
CA VAL A 460 -19.12 17.03 -7.23
C VAL A 460 -19.04 16.66 -5.76
N ASP A 461 -18.90 15.36 -5.50
CA ASP A 461 -18.68 14.82 -4.16
C ASP A 461 -17.21 14.56 -3.87
N TYR A 462 -16.80 14.83 -2.64
CA TYR A 462 -15.56 14.35 -2.07
C TYR A 462 -15.80 13.88 -0.63
N ILE A 463 -16.16 12.59 -0.49
CA ILE A 463 -16.47 11.94 0.79
C ILE A 463 -17.69 12.60 1.47
N ASP A 464 -17.47 13.47 2.46
CA ASP A 464 -18.52 14.15 3.24
C ASP A 464 -18.83 15.56 2.69
N ASP A 465 -17.95 16.09 1.84
CA ASP A 465 -18.06 17.43 1.27
C ASP A 465 -18.71 17.38 -0.13
N LEU A 466 -19.69 18.24 -0.38
CA LEU A 466 -20.31 18.46 -1.69
C LEU A 466 -19.97 19.86 -2.20
N LEU A 467 -19.56 19.95 -3.46
CA LEU A 467 -19.29 21.22 -4.15
C LEU A 467 -20.27 21.40 -5.30
N VAL A 468 -21.05 22.47 -5.23
CA VAL A 468 -21.87 22.97 -6.35
C VAL A 468 -21.07 24.04 -7.09
N HIS A 469 -21.02 23.95 -8.41
CA HIS A 469 -20.30 24.91 -9.25
C HIS A 469 -21.11 25.24 -10.51
N THR A 470 -21.31 26.51 -10.83
CA THR A 470 -22.02 26.94 -12.06
C THR A 470 -21.40 28.17 -12.71
N GLU A 471 -21.69 28.38 -13.99
CA GLU A 471 -21.25 29.56 -14.75
C GLU A 471 -22.16 30.77 -14.50
N THR A 472 -23.48 30.55 -14.41
CA THR A 472 -24.49 31.61 -14.21
C THR A 472 -25.19 31.48 -12.85
N TRP A 473 -25.75 32.59 -12.39
CA TRP A 473 -26.45 32.67 -11.11
C TRP A 473 -27.75 31.87 -11.11
N GLU A 474 -28.54 31.99 -12.18
CA GLU A 474 -29.83 31.30 -12.31
C GLU A 474 -29.64 29.77 -12.26
N ALA A 475 -28.62 29.27 -12.96
CA ALA A 475 -28.26 27.85 -12.92
C ALA A 475 -27.78 27.41 -11.53
N HIS A 476 -27.13 28.31 -10.76
CA HIS A 476 -26.65 28.03 -9.41
C HIS A 476 -27.82 27.76 -8.47
N VAL A 477 -28.80 28.67 -8.50
CA VAL A 477 -30.02 28.63 -7.69
C VAL A 477 -30.85 27.38 -8.02
N GLU A 478 -31.03 27.07 -9.31
CA GLU A 478 -31.72 25.86 -9.75
C GLU A 478 -31.01 24.58 -9.30
N THR A 479 -29.69 24.53 -9.46
CA THR A 479 -28.88 23.37 -9.04
C THR A 479 -28.93 23.16 -7.53
N LEU A 480 -28.89 24.23 -6.73
CA LEU A 480 -29.03 24.16 -5.28
C LEU A 480 -30.41 23.67 -4.85
N ALA A 481 -31.48 24.19 -5.46
CA ALA A 481 -32.84 23.77 -5.16
C ALA A 481 -33.05 22.27 -5.45
N GLU A 482 -32.54 21.78 -6.59
CA GLU A 482 -32.59 20.36 -6.94
C GLU A 482 -31.74 19.51 -5.98
N LEU A 483 -30.55 19.95 -5.60
CA LEU A 483 -29.71 19.26 -4.64
C LEU A 483 -30.39 19.15 -3.28
N PHE A 484 -30.98 20.23 -2.77
CA PHE A 484 -31.69 20.26 -1.50
C PHE A 484 -32.94 19.38 -1.51
N ARG A 485 -33.67 19.36 -2.64
CA ARG A 485 -34.79 18.44 -2.83
C ARG A 485 -34.34 16.98 -2.70
N ARG A 486 -33.26 16.58 -3.39
CA ARG A 486 -32.73 15.21 -3.31
C ARG A 486 -32.21 14.85 -1.93
N LEU A 487 -31.47 15.75 -1.28
CA LEU A 487 -31.00 15.55 0.10
C LEU A 487 -32.18 15.31 1.05
N ARG A 488 -33.26 16.12 0.92
CA ARG A 488 -34.47 15.95 1.71
C ARG A 488 -35.16 14.61 1.44
N GLU A 489 -35.31 14.20 0.19
CA GLU A 489 -35.93 12.92 -0.18
C GLU A 489 -35.15 11.70 0.33
N ALA A 490 -33.82 11.80 0.31
CA ALA A 490 -32.94 10.77 0.86
C ALA A 490 -32.77 10.86 2.38
N ASN A 491 -33.39 11.85 3.06
CA ASN A 491 -33.25 12.15 4.48
C ASN A 491 -31.80 12.38 4.94
N PHE A 492 -30.99 13.00 4.08
CA PHE A 492 -29.67 13.51 4.47
C PHE A 492 -29.81 14.84 5.21
N THR A 493 -28.93 15.05 6.19
CA THR A 493 -28.74 16.32 6.87
C THR A 493 -27.36 16.89 6.60
N VAL A 494 -27.29 18.22 6.49
CA VAL A 494 -26.09 19.02 6.25
C VAL A 494 -25.83 19.95 7.41
N ARG A 495 -24.56 20.25 7.66
CA ARG A 495 -24.11 21.01 8.82
C ARG A 495 -24.03 22.50 8.50
N PRO A 496 -24.91 23.36 9.03
CA PRO A 496 -25.04 24.74 8.59
C PRO A 496 -23.75 25.56 8.75
N VAL A 497 -23.09 25.45 9.90
CA VAL A 497 -21.87 26.23 10.22
C VAL A 497 -20.72 25.96 9.26
N LYS A 498 -20.67 24.77 8.64
CA LYS A 498 -19.63 24.38 7.68
C LYS A 498 -20.04 24.56 6.22
N CYS A 499 -21.29 24.97 5.97
CA CYS A 499 -21.77 25.23 4.63
C CYS A 499 -21.52 26.69 4.24
N VAL A 500 -21.13 26.90 2.99
CA VAL A 500 -20.93 28.21 2.39
C VAL A 500 -21.72 28.27 1.09
N LEU A 501 -22.62 29.23 0.94
CA LEU A 501 -23.48 29.35 -0.24
C LEU A 501 -23.12 30.58 -1.08
N GLY A 502 -22.98 30.38 -2.39
CA GLY A 502 -22.91 31.47 -3.39
C GLY A 502 -21.62 32.29 -3.35
N SER A 503 -20.46 31.67 -3.11
CA SER A 503 -19.18 32.39 -3.14
C SER A 503 -18.53 32.37 -4.52
N SER A 504 -17.80 33.43 -4.87
CA SER A 504 -16.97 33.49 -6.08
C SER A 504 -15.62 32.79 -5.92
N THR A 505 -15.19 32.62 -4.67
CA THR A 505 -13.99 31.87 -4.29
C THR A 505 -14.30 30.92 -3.14
N ILE A 506 -13.85 29.66 -3.21
CA ILE A 506 -14.19 28.67 -2.20
C ILE A 506 -13.04 27.74 -1.87
N ASP A 507 -12.93 27.37 -0.59
CA ASP A 507 -11.94 26.44 -0.10
C ASP A 507 -12.50 25.00 -0.14
N PHE A 508 -11.96 24.15 -1.02
CA PHE A 508 -12.39 22.77 -1.24
C PHE A 508 -11.19 21.82 -1.32
N VAL A 509 -11.21 20.72 -0.56
CA VAL A 509 -10.18 19.65 -0.56
C VAL A 509 -8.74 20.21 -0.48
N GLY A 510 -8.50 21.15 0.42
CA GLY A 510 -7.16 21.73 0.66
C GLY A 510 -6.70 22.78 -0.36
N HIS A 511 -7.55 23.11 -1.34
CA HIS A 511 -7.30 24.12 -2.37
C HIS A 511 -8.31 25.26 -2.27
N ARG A 512 -7.93 26.44 -2.77
CA ARG A 512 -8.81 27.58 -2.98
C ARG A 512 -9.12 27.68 -4.47
N LEU A 513 -10.40 27.61 -4.81
CA LEU A 513 -10.91 27.70 -6.17
C LEU A 513 -11.52 29.08 -6.41
N GLY A 514 -11.34 29.62 -7.60
CA GLY A 514 -12.10 30.79 -8.05
C GLY A 514 -11.45 31.50 -9.22
N GLN A 515 -12.25 32.25 -9.97
CA GLN A 515 -11.80 33.07 -11.11
C GLN A 515 -10.96 32.29 -12.15
N GLY A 516 -11.29 31.01 -12.39
CA GLY A 516 -10.56 30.15 -13.33
C GLY A 516 -9.18 29.68 -12.82
N THR A 517 -8.91 29.85 -11.53
CA THR A 517 -7.61 29.56 -10.91
C THR A 517 -7.73 28.65 -9.70
N ILE A 518 -6.65 27.91 -9.44
CA ILE A 518 -6.46 27.12 -8.22
C ILE A 518 -5.25 27.66 -7.48
N SER A 519 -5.44 27.97 -6.20
CA SER A 519 -4.38 28.29 -5.27
C SER A 519 -4.41 27.39 -4.04
N LEU A 520 -3.39 27.51 -3.20
CA LEU A 520 -3.33 26.81 -1.92
C LEU A 520 -4.13 27.57 -0.87
N GLN A 521 -4.69 26.84 0.10
CA GLN A 521 -5.31 27.46 1.28
C GLN A 521 -4.27 28.18 2.13
N ASP A 522 -4.58 29.39 2.60
CA ASP A 522 -3.64 30.24 3.33
C ASP A 522 -3.13 29.58 4.62
N GLU A 523 -3.99 28.85 5.35
CA GLU A 523 -3.60 28.12 6.56
C GLU A 523 -2.51 27.09 6.29
N ASN A 524 -2.61 26.41 5.16
CA ASN A 524 -1.67 25.36 4.78
C ASN A 524 -0.34 25.94 4.32
N VAL A 525 -0.38 27.08 3.62
CA VAL A 525 0.81 27.87 3.28
C VAL A 525 1.50 28.36 4.55
N GLU A 526 0.74 28.82 5.54
CA GLU A 526 1.27 29.32 6.81
C GLU A 526 1.92 28.19 7.64
N LYS A 527 1.37 26.97 7.61
CA LYS A 527 2.02 25.77 8.19
C LYS A 527 3.38 25.48 7.56
N VAL A 528 3.49 25.59 6.23
CA VAL A 528 4.77 25.41 5.53
C VAL A 528 5.74 26.56 5.84
N ARG A 529 5.23 27.79 5.92
CA ARG A 529 6.00 28.99 6.28
C ARG A 529 6.58 28.90 7.68
N ASN A 530 5.81 28.42 8.65
CA ASN A 530 6.20 28.30 10.05
C ASN A 530 6.79 26.93 10.40
N ALA A 531 6.92 26.02 9.42
CA ALA A 531 7.57 24.73 9.64
C ALA A 531 8.98 24.94 10.22
N PRO A 532 9.32 24.28 11.34
CA PRO A 532 10.65 24.37 11.93
C PRO A 532 11.66 23.56 11.13
N ARG A 533 12.94 23.90 11.28
CA ARG A 533 14.04 23.15 10.66
C ARG A 533 14.08 21.70 11.19
N PRO A 534 13.95 20.67 10.32
CA PRO A 534 14.03 19.28 10.74
C PRO A 534 15.40 18.89 11.29
N LYS A 535 15.41 18.22 12.45
CA LYS A 535 16.61 17.68 13.11
C LYS A 535 16.69 16.16 13.03
N THR A 536 15.55 15.49 12.89
CA THR A 536 15.45 14.03 12.83
C THR A 536 14.94 13.53 11.48
N LYS A 537 15.23 12.27 11.13
CA LYS A 537 14.70 11.66 9.90
C LYS A 537 13.18 11.65 9.85
N LYS A 538 12.52 11.52 11.00
CA LYS A 538 11.07 11.55 11.05
C LYS A 538 10.57 12.95 10.70
N GLU A 539 11.16 14.00 11.26
CA GLU A 539 10.82 15.39 10.92
C GLU A 539 11.09 15.70 9.44
N VAL A 540 12.19 15.19 8.86
CA VAL A 540 12.45 15.36 7.42
C VAL A 540 11.38 14.66 6.57
N ARG A 541 10.93 13.46 6.97
CA ARG A 541 9.80 12.77 6.30
C ARG A 541 8.50 13.56 6.42
N ALA A 542 8.19 14.07 7.60
CA ALA A 542 7.00 14.87 7.84
C ALA A 542 7.01 16.14 7.00
N PHE A 543 8.15 16.85 6.94
CA PHE A 543 8.31 18.03 6.09
C PHE A 543 8.18 17.69 4.59
N LEU A 544 8.86 16.65 4.11
CA LEU A 544 8.74 16.22 2.71
C LEU A 544 7.32 15.75 2.36
N GLY A 545 6.59 15.16 3.31
CA GLY A 545 5.18 14.82 3.16
C GLY A 545 4.31 16.06 3.01
N LEU A 546 4.49 17.06 3.89
CA LEU A 546 3.77 18.33 3.87
C LEU A 546 3.99 19.08 2.54
N VAL A 547 5.24 19.26 2.12
CA VAL A 547 5.54 19.98 0.86
C VAL A 547 5.22 19.11 -0.37
N GLY A 548 5.28 17.78 -0.23
CA GLY A 548 4.96 16.82 -1.29
C GLY A 548 3.51 16.88 -1.75
N TYR A 549 2.58 17.28 -0.88
CA TYR A 549 1.19 17.56 -1.26
C TYR A 549 1.10 18.71 -2.30
N TYR A 550 2.00 19.69 -2.21
CA TYR A 550 2.05 20.87 -3.08
C TYR A 550 3.03 20.73 -4.25
N LYS A 551 3.54 19.53 -4.53
CA LYS A 551 4.57 19.30 -5.56
C LYS A 551 4.18 19.81 -6.95
N GLU A 552 2.89 19.87 -7.27
CA GLU A 552 2.38 20.32 -8.57
C GLU A 552 2.47 21.84 -8.76
N PHE A 553 2.53 22.58 -7.64
CA PHE A 553 2.70 24.04 -7.62
C PHE A 553 4.18 24.45 -7.65
N VAL A 554 5.09 23.50 -7.41
CA VAL A 554 6.53 23.76 -7.30
C VAL A 554 7.27 23.28 -8.55
N PRO A 555 7.84 24.18 -9.37
CA PRO A 555 8.62 23.77 -10.54
C PRO A 555 9.88 23.00 -10.10
N ASN A 556 10.20 21.91 -10.81
CA ASN A 556 11.37 21.07 -10.56
C ASN A 556 11.45 20.50 -9.13
N PHE A 557 10.29 20.26 -8.49
CA PHE A 557 10.18 19.76 -7.11
C PHE A 557 11.13 18.60 -6.78
N ALA A 558 11.24 17.61 -7.67
CA ALA A 558 12.09 16.44 -7.47
C ALA A 558 13.58 16.79 -7.32
N ALA A 559 14.08 17.74 -8.12
CA ALA A 559 15.47 18.18 -8.07
C ALA A 559 15.76 18.98 -6.79
N ILE A 560 14.84 19.84 -6.38
CA ILE A 560 14.96 20.64 -5.15
C ILE A 560 14.88 19.73 -3.90
N CYS A 561 14.03 18.69 -3.91
CA CYS A 561 13.87 17.76 -2.80
C CYS A 561 14.98 16.71 -2.68
N ALA A 562 15.83 16.52 -3.70
CA ALA A 562 16.84 15.46 -3.72
C ALA A 562 17.79 15.51 -2.49
N PRO A 563 18.38 16.67 -2.10
CA PRO A 563 19.27 16.76 -0.94
C PRO A 563 18.60 16.38 0.39
N LEU A 564 17.28 16.62 0.53
CA LEU A 564 16.50 16.27 1.72
C LEU A 564 16.08 14.79 1.70
N SER A 565 15.70 14.27 0.54
CA SER A 565 15.32 12.86 0.37
C SER A 565 16.49 11.91 0.65
N ASP A 566 17.73 12.35 0.36
CA ASP A 566 18.95 11.59 0.62
C ASP A 566 19.21 11.34 2.12
N LEU A 567 18.76 12.27 2.99
CA LEU A 567 18.85 12.14 4.44
C LEU A 567 17.95 11.02 4.98
N VAL A 568 16.84 10.75 4.29
CA VAL A 568 15.80 9.82 4.72
C VAL A 568 16.09 8.37 4.30
N ARG A 569 17.08 8.15 3.43
CA ARG A 569 17.44 6.84 2.88
C ARG A 569 17.74 5.80 3.97
N LYS A 570 17.42 4.55 3.66
CA LYS A 570 17.67 3.38 4.53
C LYS A 570 19.19 3.25 4.77
N GLY A 571 19.62 3.22 6.03
CA GLY A 571 21.04 3.14 6.42
C GLY A 571 21.74 4.47 6.76
N GLN A 572 21.03 5.61 6.76
CA GLN A 572 21.52 6.88 7.34
C GLN A 572 21.22 6.98 8.86
N PRO A 573 21.93 7.80 9.66
CA PRO A 573 21.66 7.99 11.10
C PRO A 573 20.33 8.73 11.36
N ASN A 574 19.71 8.49 12.52
CA ASN A 574 18.40 9.11 12.83
C ASN A 574 18.49 10.63 13.04
N THR A 575 19.62 11.09 13.59
CA THR A 575 20.02 12.50 13.64
C THR A 575 20.54 12.92 12.27
N VAL A 576 20.01 14.02 11.76
CA VAL A 576 20.25 14.46 10.40
C VAL A 576 21.49 15.36 10.37
N ASN A 577 22.50 15.00 9.57
CA ASN A 577 23.60 15.91 9.29
C ASN A 577 23.15 16.93 8.24
N TRP A 578 23.18 18.21 8.59
CA TRP A 578 22.57 19.27 7.82
C TRP A 578 23.64 20.22 7.26
N SER A 579 23.83 20.19 5.94
CA SER A 579 24.77 21.07 5.23
C SER A 579 24.04 22.19 4.49
N ASP A 580 24.81 23.09 3.88
CA ASP A 580 24.30 24.19 3.04
C ASP A 580 23.41 23.71 1.89
N SER A 581 23.65 22.49 1.38
CA SER A 581 22.82 21.92 0.30
C SER A 581 21.40 21.60 0.78
N GLN A 582 21.25 21.10 2.01
CA GLN A 582 19.94 20.85 2.63
C GLN A 582 19.27 22.17 3.04
N GLU A 583 20.04 23.13 3.56
CA GLU A 583 19.53 24.46 3.92
C GLU A 583 18.97 25.20 2.70
N LYS A 584 19.71 25.17 1.57
CA LYS A 584 19.24 25.74 0.30
C LYS A 584 17.98 25.04 -0.20
N ALA A 585 17.93 23.71 -0.18
CA ALA A 585 16.75 22.95 -0.58
C ALA A 585 15.52 23.29 0.29
N TYR A 586 15.70 23.32 1.61
CA TYR A 586 14.66 23.65 2.59
C TYR A 586 14.09 25.05 2.37
N ASN A 587 14.94 26.07 2.26
CA ASN A 587 14.50 27.45 2.04
C ASN A 587 13.89 27.64 0.65
N SER A 588 14.42 26.96 -0.37
CA SER A 588 13.85 27.00 -1.74
C SER A 588 12.45 26.39 -1.78
N LEU A 589 12.19 25.29 -1.08
CA LEU A 589 10.86 24.68 -1.00
C LEU A 589 9.88 25.57 -0.23
N LYS A 590 10.30 26.15 0.90
CA LYS A 590 9.46 27.11 1.63
C LYS A 590 9.11 28.29 0.74
N PHE A 591 10.11 28.89 0.10
CA PHE A 591 9.91 30.02 -0.82
C PHE A 591 9.00 29.64 -2.00
N ALA A 592 9.20 28.47 -2.62
CA ALA A 592 8.39 28.04 -3.77
C ALA A 592 6.92 27.81 -3.41
N VAL A 593 6.63 27.31 -2.20
CA VAL A 593 5.24 27.12 -1.73
C VAL A 593 4.62 28.43 -1.22
N THR A 594 5.41 29.35 -0.64
CA THR A 594 4.91 30.63 -0.11
C THR A 594 4.85 31.75 -1.14
N SER A 595 5.71 31.71 -2.16
CA SER A 595 5.53 32.54 -3.36
C SER A 595 4.21 32.13 -4.02
N LYS A 596 3.54 33.03 -4.74
CA LYS A 596 2.25 32.74 -5.39
C LYS A 596 2.46 32.17 -6.81
N PRO A 597 2.58 30.85 -7.03
CA PRO A 597 2.21 30.27 -8.31
C PRO A 597 0.71 29.99 -8.29
N ILE A 598 -0.02 30.68 -9.16
CA ILE A 598 -1.43 30.41 -9.42
C ILE A 598 -1.46 29.40 -10.58
N LEU A 599 -1.99 28.20 -10.33
CA LEU A 599 -2.25 27.26 -11.41
C LEU A 599 -3.56 27.67 -12.09
N GLN A 600 -3.55 27.77 -13.42
CA GLN A 600 -4.79 27.91 -14.16
C GLN A 600 -5.47 26.56 -14.33
N LEU A 601 -6.80 26.56 -14.27
CA LEU A 601 -7.60 25.39 -14.58
C LEU A 601 -7.41 24.99 -16.05
N PRO A 602 -7.29 23.68 -16.36
CA PRO A 602 -7.08 23.22 -17.73
C PRO A 602 -8.35 23.40 -18.57
N ASP A 603 -8.25 24.13 -19.69
CA ASP A 603 -9.29 24.19 -20.73
C ASP A 603 -9.02 23.12 -21.79
N ILE A 604 -9.86 22.08 -21.80
CA ILE A 604 -9.80 20.98 -22.76
C ILE A 604 -9.94 21.43 -24.22
N ASN A 605 -10.54 22.59 -24.48
CA ASN A 605 -10.76 23.11 -25.83
C ASN A 605 -9.57 23.90 -26.38
N LYS A 606 -8.50 24.07 -25.59
CA LYS A 606 -7.32 24.86 -25.97
C LYS A 606 -6.10 23.97 -26.15
N ARG A 607 -5.10 24.48 -26.89
CA ARG A 607 -3.84 23.76 -27.12
C ARG A 607 -2.96 23.79 -25.87
N PHE A 608 -2.56 22.61 -25.41
CA PHE A 608 -1.58 22.44 -24.33
C PHE A 608 -0.15 22.41 -24.88
N ILE A 609 0.78 23.06 -24.18
CA ILE A 609 2.22 23.00 -24.49
C ILE A 609 2.91 22.30 -23.33
N LEU A 610 3.54 21.17 -23.63
CA LEU A 610 4.32 20.41 -22.67
C LEU A 610 5.81 20.71 -22.85
N ARG A 611 6.47 21.17 -21.80
CA ARG A 611 7.93 21.35 -21.77
C ARG A 611 8.54 20.36 -20.81
N THR A 612 9.44 19.54 -21.32
CA THR A 612 10.19 18.54 -20.56
C THR A 612 11.67 18.89 -20.63
N ASP A 613 12.32 18.92 -19.47
CA ASP A 613 13.77 19.08 -19.33
C ASP A 613 14.30 17.97 -18.42
N THR A 614 15.46 17.42 -18.74
CA THR A 614 16.03 16.27 -18.04
C THR A 614 17.47 16.53 -17.67
N SER A 615 17.81 16.28 -16.41
CA SER A 615 19.18 16.33 -15.91
C SER A 615 19.57 14.98 -15.32
N GLY A 616 20.88 14.70 -15.17
CA GLY A 616 21.37 13.48 -14.51
C GLY A 616 20.95 13.32 -13.04
N ARG A 617 20.27 14.32 -12.45
CA ARG A 617 19.75 14.32 -11.08
C ARG A 617 18.22 14.25 -11.00
N GLY A 618 17.50 14.52 -12.08
CA GLY A 618 16.04 14.53 -12.07
C GLY A 618 15.41 15.01 -13.39
N LEU A 619 14.15 14.65 -13.58
CA LEU A 619 13.29 15.07 -14.69
C LEU A 619 12.37 16.20 -14.22
N GLY A 620 12.34 17.30 -14.96
CA GLY A 620 11.45 18.43 -14.76
C GLY A 620 10.46 18.51 -15.92
N GLN A 621 9.18 18.65 -15.62
CA GLN A 621 8.14 18.80 -16.62
C GLN A 621 7.11 19.79 -16.11
N PHE A 622 6.67 20.70 -16.98
CA PHE A 622 5.50 21.55 -16.68
C PHE A 622 4.65 21.71 -17.94
N SER A 623 3.34 21.65 -17.74
CA SER A 623 2.35 22.00 -18.76
C SER A 623 2.02 23.48 -18.61
N CYS A 624 2.06 24.24 -19.70
CA CYS A 624 1.71 25.66 -19.66
C CYS A 624 0.80 26.09 -20.81
N ARG A 625 0.04 27.16 -20.54
CA ARG A 625 -0.76 27.89 -21.52
C ARG A 625 -0.08 29.22 -21.86
N ARG A 626 -0.19 29.66 -23.11
CA ARG A 626 0.16 31.02 -23.54
C ARG A 626 -1.09 31.91 -23.39
N VAL A 627 -1.07 32.85 -22.46
CA VAL A 627 -2.13 33.85 -22.26
C VAL A 627 -1.49 35.23 -22.35
N MET A 628 -1.91 36.06 -23.30
CA MET A 628 -1.41 37.45 -23.48
C MET A 628 0.11 37.58 -23.41
N ALA A 629 0.84 36.80 -24.23
CA ALA A 629 2.32 36.75 -24.28
C ALA A 629 3.06 36.23 -23.02
N CYS A 630 2.35 35.88 -21.94
CA CYS A 630 2.90 35.24 -20.75
C CYS A 630 2.55 33.74 -20.70
N TYR A 631 3.43 32.92 -20.12
CA TYR A 631 3.19 31.48 -19.91
C TYR A 631 2.74 31.21 -18.47
N PHE A 632 1.60 30.55 -18.31
CA PHE A 632 1.08 30.15 -16.99
C PHE A 632 1.11 28.63 -16.81
N PRO A 633 1.58 28.11 -15.66
CA PRO A 633 1.54 26.68 -15.36
C PRO A 633 0.10 26.19 -15.17
N LEU A 634 -0.19 24.98 -15.65
CA LEU A 634 -1.50 24.33 -15.59
C LEU A 634 -1.49 23.16 -14.61
N LEU A 635 -2.58 23.00 -13.85
CA LEU A 635 -2.81 21.78 -13.09
C LEU A 635 -3.12 20.65 -14.10
N THR A 636 -2.23 19.65 -14.19
CA THR A 636 -2.48 18.46 -15.01
C THR A 636 -2.21 17.21 -14.20
N PRO A 637 -3.11 16.21 -14.22
CA PRO A 637 -2.84 14.89 -13.66
C PRO A 637 -1.89 14.14 -14.62
N ALA A 638 -0.62 14.55 -14.65
CA ALA A 638 0.40 13.80 -15.38
C ALA A 638 0.71 12.51 -14.61
N ARG A 639 -0.01 11.42 -14.95
CA ARG A 639 0.38 10.06 -14.57
C ARG A 639 1.59 9.66 -15.41
N ASN A 640 2.78 9.67 -14.80
CA ASN A 640 3.97 8.97 -15.30
C ASN A 640 4.08 7.60 -14.66
#